data_AF-A0A1H1FH69-F1
#
_entry.id   AF-A0A1H1FH69-F1
#
_cell.length_a   1.000
_cell.length_b   1.000
_cell.length_c   1.000
_cell.angle_alpha   90.00
_cell.angle_beta   90.00
_cell.angle_gamma   90.00
#
_symmetry.space_group_name_H-M   'P 1'
#
loop_
_entity.id
_entity.type
_entity.pdbx_description
1 polymer ?
#
loop_
_entity_poly.entity_id
_entity_poly.type
_entity_poly.pdbx_seq_one_letter_code
_entity_poly.pdbx_strand_id
1 'polypeptide(L)'
;MIKRIILAPILGLAISTAALAQTNTVPISQLPTATTPYSGSEVVPIVQFGPNGVGITRKAALPSLFSALGGDCTSSLLAVMICTKTNGVPFGALATLGIGSNLVSSGGNLGVVAQPTFAGPNLTVGPGSGNAFLVLNGASGNSLGVTGFNALSARWQLLMPDSTTQSGGNVGGNFNISRYADNGALIDSPINIPRATGVVAMIDGATTTTRGCGDNSTNVATTAYVATCGTGGAGTTYTNPNLTHAASQTISSRLSIFATGRDDGPACTGAGDDTTNLNNVMSDVNAAAGGGIVLLPAAQCNFTGTLQIPAGVILKGQGKQATTLFANGANGQTAVQIGTCVGAACATTSINAQFAGLESVFVKHSAAQTGGSSIIVQDSHGVLIKDLYTFNSFIAVDWRGGPLQYIGWLENFELHCAASCISVGTGTAGAVQNLSIRDGGSYTNSGTGTGNGINIDNASGLILDNIEVLQMQYGVLVSPQAGHNAQYIFASKLILDTNAGNGLYIVPTANTGVYLARFTDLWSASSTGGSGVVIDCSAAGSICNGFQFTSPILVNNFNFGLYDNLAVNVEISNPMVCSNSQTGSNVQSGVWINNNTHNVSVIGGKIGACGNLAEKQKYAVTLGTGTDYINVIGMDGLGNLTGSINNASAGTHINLTNNF
;
A
#
# COMPACT_ATOMS: atom_id res chain seq x y z
N MET A 1 -28.04 6.43 34.49
CA MET A 1 -27.94 4.95 34.34
C MET A 1 -26.62 4.65 33.67
N ILE A 2 -25.69 4.03 34.41
CA ILE A 2 -24.31 3.77 34.02
C ILE A 2 -24.14 2.26 33.91
N LYS A 3 -23.62 1.77 32.78
CA LYS A 3 -22.79 0.55 32.77
C LYS A 3 -21.80 0.63 31.59
N ARG A 4 -20.58 1.00 31.96
CA ARG A 4 -19.34 0.94 31.18
C ARG A 4 -18.99 -0.52 30.87
N ILE A 5 -18.58 -0.82 29.64
CA ILE A 5 -17.69 -1.94 29.33
C ILE A 5 -16.38 -1.31 28.87
N ILE A 6 -15.34 -1.56 29.66
CA ILE A 6 -13.94 -1.20 29.43
C ILE A 6 -13.27 -2.44 28.85
N LEU A 7 -12.62 -2.32 27.69
CA LEU A 7 -11.55 -3.22 27.28
C LEU A 7 -10.44 -2.37 26.63
N ALA A 8 -9.33 -2.30 27.36
CA ALA A 8 -8.07 -1.67 26.99
C ALA A 8 -7.17 -2.68 26.24
N PRO A 9 -6.05 -2.23 25.64
CA PRO A 9 -5.53 -2.78 24.38
C PRO A 9 -4.43 -3.82 24.54
N ILE A 10 -4.30 -4.70 23.54
CA ILE A 10 -3.16 -5.62 23.41
C ILE A 10 -2.02 -4.89 22.68
N LEU A 11 -0.94 -4.66 23.42
CA LEU A 11 0.38 -4.28 22.92
C LEU A 11 1.07 -5.50 22.29
N GLY A 12 1.82 -5.25 21.20
CA GLY A 12 3.11 -5.87 20.95
C GLY A 12 3.12 -7.05 19.98
N LEU A 13 3.38 -6.79 18.70
CA LEU A 13 4.14 -7.73 17.88
C LEU A 13 5.31 -6.99 17.25
N ALA A 14 6.51 -7.34 17.74
CA ALA A 14 7.78 -6.82 17.30
C ALA A 14 8.14 -7.33 15.90
N ILE A 15 8.78 -6.44 15.16
CA ILE A 15 9.50 -6.70 13.91
C ILE A 15 10.67 -7.63 14.25
N SER A 16 10.75 -8.80 13.61
CA SER A 16 11.99 -9.58 13.51
C SER A 16 12.35 -9.81 12.04
N THR A 17 13.23 -8.97 11.53
CA THR A 17 14.04 -9.20 10.34
C THR A 17 15.12 -10.22 10.67
N ALA A 18 15.00 -11.47 10.19
CA ALA A 18 16.12 -12.40 10.04
C ALA A 18 15.71 -13.61 9.19
N ALA A 19 15.88 -13.51 7.87
CA ALA A 19 16.07 -14.70 7.03
C ALA A 19 17.53 -14.68 6.56
N LEU A 20 18.42 -15.20 7.42
CA LEU A 20 19.75 -15.60 7.02
C LEU A 20 19.62 -16.81 6.08
N ALA A 21 20.07 -16.67 4.83
CA ALA A 21 20.45 -17.81 4.02
C ALA A 21 21.73 -18.42 4.62
N GLN A 22 21.55 -19.49 5.41
CA GLN A 22 22.65 -20.34 5.88
C GLN A 22 23.26 -21.09 4.70
N THR A 23 24.54 -20.88 4.48
CA THR A 23 25.39 -21.74 3.67
C THR A 23 25.56 -23.08 4.38
N ASN A 24 25.06 -24.15 3.75
CA ASN A 24 25.33 -25.54 4.16
C ASN A 24 26.83 -25.82 4.02
N THR A 25 27.55 -25.83 5.13
CA THR A 25 28.84 -26.52 5.24
C THR A 25 28.55 -27.94 5.70
N VAL A 26 28.81 -28.91 4.82
CA VAL A 26 28.77 -30.33 5.15
C VAL A 26 30.10 -30.70 5.83
N PRO A 27 30.10 -31.25 7.05
CA PRO A 27 31.33 -31.71 7.69
C PRO A 27 31.82 -33.02 7.03
N ILE A 28 33.09 -33.03 6.59
CA ILE A 28 33.84 -34.21 6.12
C ILE A 28 34.11 -35.16 7.31
N SER A 29 33.07 -35.82 7.81
CA SER A 29 33.25 -36.86 8.84
C SER A 29 32.33 -38.07 8.71
N GLN A 30 31.57 -38.19 7.62
CA GLN A 30 30.75 -39.39 7.37
C GLN A 30 30.74 -39.83 5.91
N LEU A 31 31.85 -40.39 5.44
CA LEU A 31 31.82 -41.36 4.35
C LEU A 31 32.42 -42.70 4.83
N PRO A 32 31.80 -43.85 4.49
CA PRO A 32 32.12 -45.13 5.11
C PRO A 32 33.41 -45.74 4.55
N THR A 33 34.24 -46.26 5.44
CA THR A 33 35.37 -47.14 5.14
C THR A 33 34.88 -48.45 4.53
N ALA A 34 35.20 -48.68 3.26
CA ALA A 34 35.04 -49.97 2.61
C ALA A 34 36.27 -50.85 2.88
N THR A 35 36.10 -51.83 3.75
CA THR A 35 36.98 -53.00 3.93
C THR A 35 36.33 -54.20 3.26
N THR A 36 36.97 -54.82 2.27
CA THR A 36 37.45 -56.23 2.32
C THR A 36 37.95 -56.74 0.95
N PRO A 37 39.00 -57.61 0.93
CA PRO A 37 39.65 -58.13 -0.28
C PRO A 37 39.42 -59.64 -0.50
N TYR A 38 39.58 -60.12 -1.75
CA TYR A 38 39.92 -61.51 -2.18
C TYR A 38 40.17 -61.45 -3.70
N SER A 39 41.01 -62.24 -4.40
CA SER A 39 41.78 -63.46 -4.11
C SER A 39 42.70 -63.78 -5.31
N GLY A 40 43.85 -64.41 -5.04
CA GLY A 40 44.61 -65.27 -5.98
C GLY A 40 45.60 -64.53 -6.89
N SER A 41 46.87 -64.92 -7.05
CA SER A 41 47.42 -66.28 -7.14
C SER A 41 48.91 -66.38 -6.77
N GLU A 42 49.29 -67.60 -6.38
CA GLU A 42 50.58 -68.27 -6.55
C GLU A 42 51.84 -67.97 -5.70
N VAL A 43 52.00 -68.82 -4.66
CA VAL A 43 53.13 -69.71 -4.29
C VAL A 43 54.58 -69.16 -4.18
N VAL A 44 55.02 -68.83 -2.93
CA VAL A 44 56.08 -69.46 -2.04
C VAL A 44 57.38 -70.02 -2.69
N PRO A 45 58.64 -69.90 -2.15
CA PRO A 45 59.07 -69.78 -0.74
C PRO A 45 60.23 -68.79 -0.39
N ILE A 46 60.29 -68.34 0.88
CA ILE A 46 61.57 -68.13 1.59
C ILE A 46 61.67 -69.20 2.68
N VAL A 47 62.67 -70.06 2.55
CA VAL A 47 63.12 -70.98 3.60
C VAL A 47 63.97 -70.18 4.57
N GLN A 48 63.50 -70.07 5.80
CA GLN A 48 64.26 -69.63 6.97
C GLN A 48 64.92 -70.88 7.58
N PHE A 49 66.25 -70.93 7.61
CA PHE A 49 66.99 -71.96 8.33
C PHE A 49 67.01 -71.61 9.82
N GLY A 50 66.27 -72.38 10.61
CA GLY A 50 66.50 -72.51 12.05
C GLY A 50 67.60 -73.54 12.34
N PRO A 51 68.31 -73.43 13.47
CA PRO A 51 69.36 -74.37 13.84
C PRO A 51 68.69 -75.62 14.40
N ASN A 52 68.58 -76.68 13.61
CA ASN A 52 68.51 -78.09 14.03
C ASN A 52 68.15 -78.97 12.81
N GLY A 53 69.03 -79.91 12.46
CA GLY A 53 68.61 -81.15 11.78
C GLY A 53 69.04 -81.32 10.33
N VAL A 54 69.83 -82.37 10.11
CA VAL A 54 70.36 -82.92 8.86
C VAL A 54 69.24 -83.51 7.98
N GLY A 55 69.33 -83.33 6.65
CA GLY A 55 68.49 -84.03 5.67
C GLY A 55 69.01 -83.90 4.25
N ILE A 56 69.80 -84.88 3.80
CA ILE A 56 70.23 -85.06 2.41
C ILE A 56 69.06 -85.66 1.61
N THR A 57 68.61 -85.00 0.53
CA THR A 57 67.91 -85.70 -0.56
C THR A 57 68.25 -85.08 -1.93
N ARG A 58 68.67 -85.96 -2.85
CA ARG A 58 69.10 -85.69 -4.22
C ARG A 58 67.93 -85.31 -5.16
N LYS A 59 68.23 -84.37 -6.07
CA LYS A 59 68.09 -84.44 -7.54
C LYS A 59 66.70 -84.65 -8.17
N ALA A 60 66.18 -83.60 -8.80
CA ALA A 60 65.47 -83.61 -10.10
C ALA A 60 65.47 -82.15 -10.64
N ALA A 61 66.41 -81.77 -11.51
CA ALA A 61 66.27 -81.74 -12.97
C ALA A 61 65.17 -80.76 -13.48
N LEU A 62 65.58 -79.53 -13.82
CA LEU A 62 64.90 -78.60 -14.75
C LEU A 62 65.97 -77.68 -15.40
N PRO A 63 65.71 -77.11 -16.60
CA PRO A 63 66.58 -77.29 -17.75
C PRO A 63 67.52 -76.11 -18.03
N SER A 64 68.58 -76.47 -18.75
CA SER A 64 69.57 -75.64 -19.43
C SER A 64 69.00 -74.41 -20.14
N LEU A 65 69.35 -73.22 -19.63
CA LEU A 65 69.37 -72.01 -20.46
C LEU A 65 70.58 -71.09 -20.20
N PHE A 66 71.66 -71.65 -19.64
CA PHE A 66 72.98 -71.00 -19.57
C PHE A 66 74.09 -72.05 -19.70
N SER A 67 74.21 -72.66 -20.88
CA SER A 67 75.34 -73.56 -21.23
C SER A 67 76.32 -72.91 -22.21
N ALA A 68 76.54 -71.61 -22.12
CA ALA A 68 77.52 -70.94 -22.98
C ALA A 68 78.17 -69.75 -22.28
N LEU A 69 78.82 -69.96 -21.14
CA LEU A 69 79.88 -69.10 -20.59
C LEU A 69 80.69 -69.93 -19.58
N GLY A 70 81.26 -71.04 -20.05
CA GLY A 70 82.26 -71.79 -19.30
C GLY A 70 83.62 -71.13 -19.45
N GLY A 71 84.20 -70.68 -18.34
CA GLY A 71 85.57 -70.18 -18.25
C GLY A 71 85.66 -68.72 -17.80
N ASP A 72 86.22 -68.52 -16.59
CA ASP A 72 86.98 -67.34 -16.17
C ASP A 72 86.24 -66.14 -15.54
N CYS A 73 85.47 -66.38 -14.48
CA CYS A 73 85.20 -65.34 -13.47
C CYS A 73 85.57 -65.88 -12.07
N THR A 74 86.43 -65.17 -11.33
CA THR A 74 86.72 -65.47 -9.92
C THR A 74 86.05 -64.41 -9.03
N SER A 75 85.42 -64.85 -7.94
CA SER A 75 84.86 -63.95 -6.93
C SER A 75 85.92 -63.61 -5.88
N SER A 76 86.10 -62.33 -5.58
CA SER A 76 86.81 -61.89 -4.38
C SER A 76 85.81 -61.50 -3.29
N LEU A 77 86.23 -61.59 -2.03
CA LEU A 77 85.44 -61.42 -0.79
C LEU A 77 84.80 -60.02 -0.59
N LEU A 78 84.79 -59.15 -1.61
CA LEU A 78 84.20 -57.81 -1.57
C LEU A 78 83.15 -57.56 -2.67
N ALA A 79 82.44 -58.59 -3.12
CA ALA A 79 81.28 -58.48 -4.01
C ALA A 79 81.52 -57.67 -5.31
N VAL A 80 82.74 -57.74 -5.87
CA VAL A 80 83.02 -57.31 -7.25
C VAL A 80 83.36 -58.55 -8.07
N MET A 81 82.52 -58.84 -9.05
CA MET A 81 82.77 -59.88 -10.06
C MET A 81 83.54 -59.23 -11.21
N ILE A 82 84.84 -59.55 -11.32
CA ILE A 82 85.67 -59.12 -12.45
C ILE A 82 85.85 -60.35 -13.35
N CYS A 83 85.32 -60.27 -14.56
CA CYS A 83 85.54 -61.28 -15.59
C CYS A 83 86.61 -60.75 -16.56
N THR A 84 87.75 -61.46 -16.65
CA THR A 84 88.82 -61.18 -17.61
C THR A 84 88.96 -62.36 -18.55
N LYS A 85 88.95 -62.13 -19.87
CA LYS A 85 89.19 -63.18 -20.87
C LYS A 85 90.62 -63.15 -21.40
N THR A 86 91.18 -64.32 -21.62
CA THR A 86 92.63 -64.61 -21.71
C THR A 86 93.31 -64.26 -23.04
N ASN A 87 92.71 -63.54 -24.00
CA ASN A 87 93.33 -63.37 -25.34
C ASN A 87 93.30 -61.93 -25.93
N GLY A 88 93.65 -60.90 -25.14
CA GLY A 88 94.36 -59.72 -25.66
C GLY A 88 93.78 -58.82 -26.78
N VAL A 89 92.45 -58.69 -26.97
CA VAL A 89 91.82 -57.74 -27.95
C VAL A 89 90.67 -56.94 -27.26
N PRO A 90 90.48 -55.63 -27.53
CA PRO A 90 89.94 -54.64 -26.57
C PRO A 90 88.42 -54.45 -26.59
N PHE A 91 87.85 -53.84 -25.53
CA PHE A 91 86.51 -53.26 -25.56
C PHE A 91 86.52 -51.90 -26.29
N GLY A 92 86.60 -51.94 -27.62
CA GLY A 92 86.06 -50.89 -28.46
C GLY A 92 84.55 -51.10 -28.58
N ALA A 93 83.77 -50.14 -28.07
CA ALA A 93 82.38 -49.86 -28.41
C ALA A 93 81.42 -51.07 -28.62
N LEU A 94 80.70 -51.45 -27.56
CA LEU A 94 79.23 -51.57 -27.52
C LEU A 94 78.82 -52.39 -26.28
N ALA A 95 78.18 -51.72 -25.33
CA ALA A 95 77.10 -52.31 -24.55
C ALA A 95 76.27 -51.15 -24.00
N THR A 96 75.41 -50.58 -24.85
CA THR A 96 74.18 -49.98 -24.35
C THR A 96 73.48 -51.09 -23.56
N LEU A 97 73.58 -51.03 -22.23
CA LEU A 97 72.89 -51.95 -21.35
C LEU A 97 71.40 -51.67 -21.56
N GLY A 98 70.77 -52.45 -22.43
CA GLY A 98 69.32 -52.51 -22.57
C GLY A 98 68.76 -53.12 -21.29
N ILE A 99 68.68 -52.32 -20.24
CA ILE A 99 68.04 -52.70 -18.99
C ILE A 99 66.56 -52.90 -19.32
N GLY A 100 66.12 -54.15 -19.32
CA GLY A 100 64.72 -54.53 -19.53
C GLY A 100 63.81 -53.74 -18.59
N SER A 101 62.56 -53.55 -19.02
CA SER A 101 61.54 -52.59 -18.59
C SER A 101 61.15 -52.54 -17.10
N ASN A 102 61.88 -53.18 -16.18
CA ASN A 102 61.61 -53.20 -14.75
C ASN A 102 62.91 -52.95 -13.95
N LEU A 103 63.39 -51.70 -13.89
CA LEU A 103 64.61 -51.35 -13.16
C LEU A 103 64.40 -51.11 -11.65
N VAL A 104 63.17 -51.12 -11.14
CA VAL A 104 62.94 -51.03 -9.69
C VAL A 104 61.75 -51.90 -9.30
N SER A 105 62.00 -53.16 -8.98
CA SER A 105 61.04 -53.96 -8.22
C SER A 105 61.06 -53.51 -6.75
N SER A 106 59.92 -52.97 -6.30
CA SER A 106 59.52 -52.70 -4.92
C SER A 106 60.40 -51.77 -4.06
N GLY A 107 60.01 -50.49 -3.99
CA GLY A 107 60.16 -49.68 -2.76
C GLY A 107 61.47 -48.93 -2.50
N GLY A 108 62.47 -49.01 -3.38
CA GLY A 108 63.73 -48.26 -3.23
C GLY A 108 63.68 -46.85 -3.84
N ASN A 109 64.25 -45.86 -3.14
CA ASN A 109 64.51 -44.53 -3.71
C ASN A 109 65.47 -44.66 -4.90
N LEU A 110 65.07 -44.24 -6.09
CA LEU A 110 65.98 -44.11 -7.23
C LEU A 110 66.84 -42.84 -7.04
N GLY A 111 68.00 -43.00 -6.41
CA GLY A 111 68.99 -41.94 -6.28
C GLY A 111 69.72 -41.69 -7.60
N VAL A 112 69.10 -40.94 -8.52
CA VAL A 112 69.80 -40.51 -9.74
C VAL A 112 70.65 -39.27 -9.40
N VAL A 113 71.97 -39.40 -9.49
CA VAL A 113 72.94 -38.32 -9.17
C VAL A 113 73.12 -37.33 -10.34
N ALA A 114 72.50 -37.58 -11.49
CA ALA A 114 72.50 -36.69 -12.66
C ALA A 114 71.09 -36.56 -13.25
N GLN A 115 70.79 -35.45 -13.93
CA GLN A 115 69.47 -35.13 -14.52
C GLN A 115 68.95 -36.29 -15.41
N PRO A 116 68.00 -37.13 -14.94
CA PRO A 116 67.53 -38.25 -15.75
C PRO A 116 66.69 -37.73 -16.91
N THR A 117 67.04 -38.11 -18.14
CA THR A 117 66.19 -37.90 -19.31
C THR A 117 65.31 -39.13 -19.51
N PHE A 118 64.00 -38.98 -19.32
CA PHE A 118 63.03 -40.04 -19.67
C PHE A 118 62.70 -39.92 -21.16
N ALA A 119 63.23 -40.83 -21.99
CA ALA A 119 63.08 -40.78 -23.45
C ALA A 119 61.74 -41.35 -23.97
N GLY A 120 60.87 -41.83 -23.07
CA GLY A 120 59.54 -42.33 -23.43
C GLY A 120 58.53 -41.21 -23.65
N PRO A 121 57.43 -41.46 -24.38
CA PRO A 121 56.39 -40.46 -24.61
C PRO A 121 55.66 -40.05 -23.33
N ASN A 122 55.69 -40.88 -22.27
CA ASN A 122 54.97 -40.68 -21.02
C ASN A 122 55.89 -40.91 -19.82
N LEU A 123 55.77 -40.07 -18.79
CA LEU A 123 56.20 -40.36 -17.42
C LEU A 123 54.94 -40.64 -16.59
N THR A 124 54.78 -41.87 -16.12
CA THR A 124 53.66 -42.25 -15.25
C THR A 124 54.13 -42.25 -13.80
N VAL A 125 53.60 -41.34 -12.98
CA VAL A 125 53.71 -41.39 -11.52
C VAL A 125 52.42 -42.02 -10.99
N GLY A 126 52.43 -43.32 -10.72
CA GLY A 126 51.26 -44.06 -10.24
C GLY A 126 51.62 -44.88 -9.01
N PRO A 127 50.80 -44.87 -7.95
CA PRO A 127 51.01 -45.75 -6.82
C PRO A 127 50.34 -47.10 -7.10
N GLY A 128 50.90 -48.21 -6.61
CA GLY A 128 50.19 -49.48 -6.62
C GLY A 128 48.89 -49.45 -5.79
N SER A 129 48.80 -48.55 -4.81
CA SER A 129 47.59 -48.15 -4.07
C SER A 129 47.83 -46.81 -3.36
N GLY A 130 46.80 -45.96 -3.21
CA GLY A 130 46.91 -44.64 -2.55
C GLY A 130 47.10 -43.46 -3.51
N ASN A 131 47.72 -42.37 -3.05
CA ASN A 131 47.96 -41.15 -3.83
C ASN A 131 49.33 -41.18 -4.51
N ALA A 132 49.41 -40.79 -5.79
CA ALA A 132 50.68 -40.48 -6.45
C ALA A 132 51.02 -39.02 -6.26
N PHE A 133 52.30 -38.73 -6.00
CA PHE A 133 52.80 -37.37 -5.88
C PHE A 133 54.03 -37.17 -6.78
N LEU A 134 54.01 -36.11 -7.59
CA LEU A 134 55.23 -35.51 -8.11
C LEU A 134 55.70 -34.47 -7.09
N VAL A 135 56.75 -34.78 -6.34
CA VAL A 135 57.31 -33.87 -5.34
C VAL A 135 58.46 -33.10 -5.95
N LEU A 136 58.30 -31.78 -6.05
CA LEU A 136 59.37 -30.85 -6.42
C LEU A 136 59.92 -30.24 -5.13
N ASN A 137 61.22 -30.36 -4.89
CA ASN A 137 61.87 -29.80 -3.71
C ASN A 137 63.17 -29.11 -4.12
N GLY A 138 63.28 -27.81 -3.82
CA GLY A 138 64.47 -27.01 -4.11
C GLY A 138 64.68 -25.92 -3.08
N ALA A 139 65.89 -25.34 -3.05
CA ALA A 139 66.22 -24.30 -2.11
C ALA A 139 65.43 -23.00 -2.37
N SER A 140 65.20 -22.21 -1.32
CA SER A 140 64.54 -20.91 -1.38
C SER A 140 65.13 -20.01 -2.48
N GLY A 141 64.28 -19.30 -3.22
CA GLY A 141 64.67 -18.44 -4.34
C GLY A 141 64.79 -19.16 -5.69
N ASN A 142 64.68 -20.49 -5.73
CA ASN A 142 64.61 -21.23 -6.98
C ASN A 142 63.15 -21.45 -7.41
N SER A 143 62.89 -21.25 -8.70
CA SER A 143 61.64 -21.67 -9.32
C SER A 143 61.56 -23.19 -9.39
N LEU A 144 60.46 -23.76 -8.90
CA LEU A 144 60.13 -25.17 -9.09
C LEU A 144 58.96 -25.26 -10.05
N GLY A 145 59.05 -26.04 -11.12
CA GLY A 145 57.94 -26.09 -12.04
C GLY A 145 57.94 -27.22 -13.05
N VAL A 146 56.77 -27.38 -13.66
CA VAL A 146 56.54 -28.27 -14.80
C VAL A 146 56.45 -27.40 -16.04
N THR A 147 57.31 -27.63 -17.02
CA THR A 147 57.40 -26.82 -18.24
C THR A 147 57.02 -27.65 -19.46
N GLY A 148 56.03 -27.18 -20.22
CA GLY A 148 55.66 -27.74 -21.51
C GLY A 148 56.48 -27.11 -22.62
N PHE A 149 57.14 -27.93 -23.42
CA PHE A 149 57.90 -27.52 -24.61
C PHE A 149 57.18 -27.92 -25.89
N ASN A 150 57.34 -27.12 -26.94
CA ASN A 150 57.06 -27.50 -28.32
C ASN A 150 58.31 -27.17 -29.16
N ALA A 151 58.91 -28.19 -29.79
CA ALA A 151 60.14 -28.05 -30.57
C ALA A 151 61.27 -27.30 -29.82
N LEU A 152 61.54 -27.70 -28.57
CA LEU A 152 62.53 -27.10 -27.66
C LEU A 152 62.23 -25.65 -27.18
N SER A 153 61.08 -25.07 -27.57
CA SER A 153 60.62 -23.77 -27.09
C SER A 153 59.57 -23.94 -25.99
N ALA A 154 59.75 -23.29 -24.84
CA ALA A 154 58.78 -23.33 -23.74
C ALA A 154 57.46 -22.67 -24.17
N ARG A 155 56.33 -23.21 -23.74
CA ARG A 155 54.97 -22.75 -24.09
C ARG A 155 54.14 -22.39 -22.88
N TRP A 156 54.14 -23.31 -21.92
CA TRP A 156 53.43 -23.16 -20.67
C TRP A 156 54.36 -23.60 -19.56
N GLN A 157 54.35 -22.85 -18.47
CA GLN A 157 55.06 -23.23 -17.26
C GLN A 157 54.13 -23.10 -16.06
N LEU A 158 54.13 -24.14 -15.23
CA LEU A 158 53.49 -24.14 -13.93
C LEU A 158 54.58 -24.01 -12.86
N LEU A 159 54.58 -22.92 -12.11
CA LEU A 159 55.57 -22.62 -11.05
C LEU A 159 54.96 -22.78 -9.66
N MET A 160 55.65 -23.52 -8.78
CA MET A 160 55.20 -23.98 -7.46
C MET A 160 56.39 -24.24 -6.50
N PRO A 161 57.09 -23.21 -6.01
CA PRO A 161 56.82 -21.79 -6.16
C PRO A 161 57.64 -21.14 -7.31
N ASP A 162 57.35 -19.87 -7.61
CA ASP A 162 58.24 -19.02 -8.41
C ASP A 162 59.57 -18.67 -7.70
N SER A 163 60.44 -17.89 -8.35
CA SER A 163 61.77 -17.54 -7.85
C SER A 163 61.77 -16.51 -6.70
N THR A 164 60.61 -16.10 -6.19
CA THR A 164 60.57 -15.17 -5.06
C THR A 164 61.14 -15.86 -3.80
N THR A 165 62.14 -15.23 -3.18
CA THR A 165 62.81 -15.77 -1.99
C THR A 165 61.82 -15.91 -0.84
N GLN A 166 61.84 -17.05 -0.16
CA GLN A 166 61.10 -17.26 1.08
C GLN A 166 61.90 -16.68 2.26
N SER A 167 61.32 -15.70 2.96
CA SER A 167 61.95 -15.00 4.10
C SER A 167 61.33 -15.36 5.47
N GLY A 168 60.52 -16.42 5.53
CA GLY A 168 59.79 -16.84 6.71
C GLY A 168 58.32 -16.38 6.71
N GLY A 169 57.46 -17.06 7.45
CA GLY A 169 56.00 -16.82 7.43
C GLY A 169 55.34 -17.20 6.11
N ASN A 170 54.27 -16.47 5.74
CA ASN A 170 53.55 -16.66 4.46
C ASN A 170 54.17 -15.87 3.29
N VAL A 171 55.32 -15.22 3.51
CA VAL A 171 56.06 -14.46 2.49
C VAL A 171 57.00 -15.42 1.75
N GLY A 172 56.82 -15.55 0.45
CA GLY A 172 57.64 -16.43 -0.39
C GLY A 172 57.03 -16.64 -1.76
N GLY A 173 57.63 -17.55 -2.53
CA GLY A 173 57.24 -17.72 -3.92
C GLY A 173 55.80 -18.16 -4.15
N ASN A 174 55.28 -17.66 -5.26
CA ASN A 174 53.88 -17.71 -5.64
C ASN A 174 53.58 -18.92 -6.52
N PHE A 175 52.30 -19.26 -6.63
CA PHE A 175 51.85 -20.18 -7.68
C PHE A 175 51.58 -19.38 -8.94
N ASN A 176 52.29 -19.68 -10.03
CA ASN A 176 52.09 -19.00 -11.31
C ASN A 176 51.84 -20.01 -12.43
N ILE A 177 50.94 -19.66 -13.34
CA ILE A 177 50.88 -20.24 -14.68
C ILE A 177 51.38 -19.17 -15.62
N SER A 178 52.43 -19.48 -16.37
CA SER A 178 53.11 -18.56 -17.29
C SER A 178 52.98 -19.04 -18.73
N ARG A 179 52.76 -18.10 -19.66
CA ARG A 179 52.64 -18.39 -21.11
C ARG A 179 53.81 -17.77 -21.87
N TYR A 180 54.31 -18.47 -22.87
CA TYR A 180 55.50 -18.09 -23.63
C TYR A 180 55.20 -17.97 -25.14
N ALA A 181 55.89 -17.06 -25.80
CA ALA A 181 55.84 -16.82 -27.23
C ALA A 181 56.56 -17.92 -28.03
N ASP A 182 56.44 -17.89 -29.36
CA ASP A 182 57.06 -18.89 -30.25
C ASP A 182 58.57 -19.01 -30.11
N ASN A 183 59.23 -17.90 -29.82
CA ASN A 183 60.66 -17.83 -29.58
C ASN A 183 61.07 -18.17 -28.13
N GLY A 184 60.13 -18.58 -27.27
CA GLY A 184 60.40 -18.93 -25.87
C GLY A 184 60.48 -17.74 -24.92
N ALA A 185 60.15 -16.52 -25.36
CA ALA A 185 60.04 -15.36 -24.47
C ALA A 185 58.78 -15.42 -23.60
N LEU A 186 58.88 -15.10 -22.32
CA LEU A 186 57.72 -14.99 -21.43
C LEU A 186 56.80 -13.86 -21.92
N ILE A 187 55.50 -14.15 -22.11
CA ILE A 187 54.51 -13.13 -22.46
C ILE A 187 53.97 -12.52 -21.16
N ASP A 188 53.38 -13.34 -20.29
CA ASP A 188 52.88 -12.96 -18.97
C ASP A 188 52.63 -14.21 -18.08
N SER A 189 52.01 -13.98 -16.91
CA SER A 189 51.47 -15.04 -16.05
C SER A 189 49.97 -14.85 -15.85
N PRO A 190 49.10 -15.41 -16.70
CA PRO A 190 47.66 -15.12 -16.65
C PRO A 190 47.01 -15.52 -15.34
N ILE A 191 47.61 -16.42 -14.56
CA ILE A 191 47.19 -16.76 -13.21
C ILE A 191 48.40 -16.64 -12.29
N ASN A 192 48.29 -15.76 -11.30
CA ASN A 192 49.22 -15.63 -10.18
C ASN A 192 48.42 -15.74 -8.88
N ILE A 193 48.86 -16.62 -7.98
CA ILE A 193 48.29 -16.75 -6.64
C ILE A 193 49.41 -16.43 -5.65
N PRO A 194 49.47 -15.19 -5.14
CA PRO A 194 50.48 -14.84 -4.16
C PRO A 194 50.29 -15.69 -2.91
N ARG A 195 51.35 -16.37 -2.47
CA ARG A 195 51.27 -17.25 -1.29
C ARG A 195 50.79 -16.50 -0.05
N ALA A 196 51.16 -15.22 0.07
CA ALA A 196 50.80 -14.38 1.20
C ALA A 196 49.30 -14.06 1.29
N THR A 197 48.58 -14.03 0.17
CA THR A 197 47.18 -13.58 0.12
C THR A 197 46.20 -14.68 -0.29
N GLY A 198 46.64 -15.69 -1.04
CA GLY A 198 45.76 -16.70 -1.64
C GLY A 198 44.82 -16.15 -2.71
N VAL A 199 44.96 -14.87 -3.09
CA VAL A 199 44.09 -14.21 -4.07
C VAL A 199 44.51 -14.65 -5.47
N VAL A 200 43.57 -15.21 -6.24
CA VAL A 200 43.78 -15.54 -7.65
C VAL A 200 43.76 -14.25 -8.47
N ALA A 201 44.93 -13.76 -8.84
CA ALA A 201 45.09 -12.63 -9.74
C ALA A 201 45.08 -13.13 -11.19
N MET A 202 44.08 -12.72 -11.96
CA MET A 202 44.04 -12.88 -13.41
C MET A 202 44.45 -11.55 -14.06
N ILE A 203 45.67 -11.49 -14.61
CA ILE A 203 46.29 -10.22 -15.04
C ILE A 203 45.46 -9.50 -16.11
N ASP A 204 44.89 -10.25 -17.06
CA ASP A 204 44.06 -9.70 -18.14
C ASP A 204 42.54 -9.74 -17.83
N GLY A 205 42.17 -10.09 -16.59
CA GLY A 205 40.79 -10.30 -16.17
C GLY A 205 40.17 -11.61 -16.70
N ALA A 206 39.16 -12.11 -16.00
CA ALA A 206 38.38 -13.24 -16.51
C ALA A 206 37.43 -12.75 -17.61
N THR A 207 37.65 -13.16 -18.86
CA THR A 207 36.68 -12.92 -19.93
C THR A 207 35.61 -14.01 -19.90
N THR A 208 34.39 -13.64 -19.55
CA THR A 208 33.19 -14.47 -19.74
C THR A 208 32.39 -13.91 -20.90
N THR A 209 31.76 -14.74 -21.72
CA THR A 209 30.85 -14.25 -22.76
C THR A 209 29.73 -13.42 -22.12
N THR A 210 29.62 -12.14 -22.47
CA THR A 210 28.60 -11.23 -21.95
C THR A 210 27.22 -11.72 -22.40
N ARG A 211 26.43 -12.30 -21.50
CA ARG A 211 25.03 -12.67 -21.79
C ARG A 211 24.10 -11.47 -21.62
N GLY A 212 22.97 -11.47 -22.31
CA GLY A 212 21.95 -10.41 -22.22
C GLY A 212 21.29 -10.31 -20.84
N CYS A 213 20.73 -9.14 -20.51
CA CYS A 213 19.97 -8.93 -19.27
C CYS A 213 18.83 -9.98 -19.15
N GLY A 214 18.74 -10.66 -18.01
CA GLY A 214 17.70 -11.66 -17.72
C GLY A 214 18.17 -13.11 -17.56
N ASP A 215 19.43 -13.42 -17.88
CA ASP A 215 19.98 -14.76 -17.64
C ASP A 215 20.73 -14.83 -16.29
N ASN A 216 20.08 -15.43 -15.28
CA ASN A 216 20.67 -15.66 -13.96
C ASN A 216 21.20 -17.10 -13.79
N SER A 217 21.42 -17.84 -14.87
CA SER A 217 21.77 -19.26 -14.81
C SER A 217 23.20 -19.56 -14.32
N THR A 218 24.06 -18.55 -14.13
CA THR A 218 25.49 -18.78 -13.85
C THR A 218 26.04 -18.14 -12.58
N ASN A 219 25.26 -17.38 -11.79
CA ASN A 219 25.71 -16.76 -10.51
C ASN A 219 27.02 -15.92 -10.60
N VAL A 220 27.48 -15.52 -11.79
CA VAL A 220 28.64 -14.62 -11.95
C VAL A 220 28.13 -13.25 -12.39
N ALA A 221 27.67 -12.44 -11.44
CA ALA A 221 27.38 -11.03 -11.70
C ALA A 221 28.68 -10.23 -11.63
N THR A 222 29.17 -9.74 -12.76
CA THR A 222 30.20 -8.69 -12.76
C THR A 222 29.56 -7.36 -12.36
N THR A 223 30.32 -6.43 -11.77
CA THR A 223 29.84 -5.06 -11.50
C THR A 223 29.34 -4.35 -12.76
N ALA A 224 29.87 -4.71 -13.94
CA ALA A 224 29.38 -4.24 -15.23
C ALA A 224 27.94 -4.71 -15.53
N TYR A 225 27.57 -5.95 -15.20
CA TYR A 225 26.20 -6.46 -15.38
C TYR A 225 25.19 -5.67 -14.54
N VAL A 226 25.53 -5.38 -13.28
CA VAL A 226 24.68 -4.60 -12.36
C VAL A 226 24.55 -3.16 -12.84
N ALA A 227 25.62 -2.55 -13.34
CA ALA A 227 25.59 -1.19 -13.88
C ALA A 227 24.77 -1.11 -15.19
N THR A 228 24.92 -2.07 -16.11
CA THR A 228 24.26 -1.99 -17.42
C THR A 228 22.76 -2.34 -17.36
N CYS A 229 22.34 -3.28 -16.50
CA CYS A 229 20.91 -3.56 -16.32
C CYS A 229 20.24 -2.60 -15.29
N GLY A 230 21.02 -1.87 -14.47
CA GLY A 230 20.52 -0.92 -13.46
C GLY A 230 20.25 0.49 -13.97
N THR A 231 20.85 0.92 -15.08
CA THR A 231 20.66 2.28 -15.64
C THR A 231 19.82 2.31 -16.93
N GLY A 232 19.24 1.17 -17.33
CA GLY A 232 18.48 1.03 -18.56
C GLY A 232 17.04 1.54 -18.48
N GLY A 233 16.87 2.86 -18.54
CA GLY A 233 15.77 3.53 -19.25
C GLY A 233 14.36 3.48 -18.65
N ALA A 234 13.71 4.65 -18.62
CA ALA A 234 12.30 4.89 -18.32
C ALA A 234 11.29 4.21 -19.29
N GLY A 235 11.61 3.04 -19.84
CA GLY A 235 10.85 2.36 -20.91
C GLY A 235 10.70 0.85 -20.74
N THR A 236 11.13 0.23 -19.64
CA THR A 236 10.88 -1.20 -19.42
C THR A 236 9.39 -1.44 -19.12
N THR A 237 8.69 -1.97 -20.12
CA THR A 237 7.33 -2.50 -20.03
C THR A 237 7.32 -3.76 -19.17
N TYR A 238 6.52 -3.76 -18.10
CA TYR A 238 6.35 -4.92 -17.23
C TYR A 238 5.09 -5.66 -17.67
N THR A 239 5.25 -6.73 -18.44
CA THR A 239 4.12 -7.61 -18.78
C THR A 239 3.96 -8.59 -17.63
N ASN A 240 2.90 -8.45 -16.83
CA ASN A 240 2.58 -9.43 -15.78
C ASN A 240 2.23 -10.76 -16.46
N PRO A 241 3.03 -11.83 -16.30
CA PRO A 241 2.86 -13.08 -17.04
C PRO A 241 1.58 -13.85 -16.69
N ASN A 242 0.84 -13.45 -15.65
CA ASN A 242 -0.33 -14.17 -15.15
C ASN A 242 -1.68 -13.65 -15.68
N LEU A 243 -1.71 -12.69 -16.61
CA LEU A 243 -2.96 -12.17 -17.18
C LEU A 243 -2.90 -12.17 -18.71
N THR A 244 -3.60 -13.12 -19.34
CA THR A 244 -3.65 -13.37 -20.79
C THR A 244 -4.22 -12.23 -21.65
N HIS A 245 -4.77 -11.18 -21.03
CA HIS A 245 -5.29 -9.98 -21.69
C HIS A 245 -4.73 -8.66 -21.12
N ALA A 246 -3.67 -8.72 -20.30
CA ALA A 246 -3.08 -7.49 -19.78
C ALA A 246 -2.28 -6.79 -20.89
N ALA A 247 -2.74 -5.61 -21.29
CA ALA A 247 -1.94 -4.72 -22.13
C ALA A 247 -0.59 -4.46 -21.42
N SER A 248 0.50 -4.58 -22.17
CA SER A 248 1.84 -4.28 -21.65
C SER A 248 1.90 -2.79 -21.32
N GLN A 249 2.15 -2.48 -20.06
CA GLN A 249 2.22 -1.12 -19.53
C GLN A 249 3.61 -0.89 -18.93
N THR A 250 4.11 0.34 -19.01
CA THR A 250 5.40 0.67 -18.39
C THR A 250 5.26 0.63 -16.87
N ILE A 251 6.35 0.32 -16.16
CA ILE A 251 6.36 0.42 -14.70
C ILE A 251 5.92 1.83 -14.25
N SER A 252 6.36 2.86 -15.00
CA SER A 252 5.96 4.24 -14.79
C SER A 252 4.45 4.46 -14.93
N SER A 253 3.79 3.87 -15.94
CA SER A 253 2.34 4.03 -16.11
C SER A 253 1.53 3.26 -15.07
N ARG A 254 2.10 2.21 -14.48
CA ARG A 254 1.47 1.49 -13.35
C ARG A 254 1.64 2.22 -12.02
N LEU A 255 2.81 2.82 -11.78
CA LEU A 255 3.06 3.62 -10.58
C LEU A 255 2.30 4.96 -10.64
N SER A 256 2.12 5.56 -11.82
CA SER A 256 1.37 6.81 -11.94
C SER A 256 -0.13 6.68 -11.60
N ILE A 257 -0.68 5.45 -11.62
CA ILE A 257 -2.05 5.17 -11.17
C ILE A 257 -2.17 5.31 -9.64
N PHE A 258 -1.05 5.14 -8.92
CA PHE A 258 -0.94 5.32 -7.48
C PHE A 258 0.16 6.34 -7.20
N ALA A 259 -0.08 7.60 -7.55
CA ALA A 259 0.79 8.68 -7.11
C ALA A 259 0.72 8.73 -5.57
N THR A 260 1.74 8.18 -4.92
CA THR A 260 1.93 8.38 -3.49
C THR A 260 2.57 9.75 -3.33
N GLY A 261 2.16 10.53 -2.31
CA GLY A 261 2.71 11.87 -2.10
C GLY A 261 4.25 11.94 -1.93
N ARG A 262 4.97 10.82 -1.95
CA ARG A 262 6.39 10.72 -1.62
C ARG A 262 7.34 10.59 -2.80
N ASP A 263 6.83 10.36 -4.01
CA ASP A 263 7.63 10.12 -5.21
C ASP A 263 8.04 11.45 -5.90
N ASP A 264 8.44 12.46 -5.11
CA ASP A 264 8.76 13.88 -5.46
C ASP A 264 7.69 14.92 -5.00
N GLY A 265 6.66 14.47 -4.27
CA GLY A 265 5.47 15.25 -3.92
C GLY A 265 5.41 15.88 -2.50
N PRO A 266 4.21 16.27 -2.03
CA PRO A 266 4.00 16.95 -0.74
C PRO A 266 4.48 16.09 0.42
N ALA A 267 5.31 16.68 1.27
CA ALA A 267 5.98 15.94 2.32
C ALA A 267 4.98 15.45 3.38
N CYS A 268 3.86 16.17 3.55
CA CYS A 268 2.83 15.88 4.55
C CYS A 268 3.46 15.58 5.93
N THR A 269 4.50 16.33 6.28
CA THR A 269 5.27 16.11 7.51
C THR A 269 4.66 16.84 8.70
N GLY A 270 3.54 17.54 8.51
CA GLY A 270 3.02 18.53 9.44
C GLY A 270 3.88 19.81 9.51
N ALA A 271 4.93 19.92 8.69
CA ALA A 271 5.78 21.11 8.55
C ALA A 271 5.82 21.56 7.08
N GLY A 272 5.98 22.87 6.88
CA GLY A 272 5.97 23.47 5.54
C GLY A 272 4.55 23.67 4.99
N ASP A 273 4.47 24.14 3.75
CA ASP A 273 3.23 24.34 2.99
C ASP A 273 3.24 23.40 1.78
N ASP A 274 2.31 22.46 1.77
CA ASP A 274 2.12 21.43 0.75
C ASP A 274 1.20 21.88 -0.40
N THR A 275 0.68 23.12 -0.40
CA THR A 275 -0.31 23.60 -1.38
C THR A 275 0.13 23.34 -2.82
N THR A 276 1.30 23.85 -3.21
CA THR A 276 1.80 23.75 -4.59
C THR A 276 2.05 22.30 -4.98
N ASN A 277 2.65 21.52 -4.10
CA ASN A 277 3.01 20.13 -4.39
C ASN A 277 1.75 19.25 -4.52
N LEU A 278 0.75 19.41 -3.65
CA LEU A 278 -0.53 18.69 -3.76
C LEU A 278 -1.27 19.04 -5.05
N ASN A 279 -1.36 20.32 -5.39
CA ASN A 279 -2.01 20.76 -6.63
C ASN A 279 -1.30 20.25 -7.88
N ASN A 280 0.04 20.26 -7.89
CA ASN A 280 0.82 19.71 -9.00
C ASN A 280 0.57 18.21 -9.16
N VAL A 281 0.62 17.42 -8.08
CA VAL A 281 0.35 15.97 -8.14
C VAL A 281 -1.06 15.67 -8.65
N MET A 282 -2.08 16.39 -8.17
CA MET A 282 -3.46 16.22 -8.66
C MET A 282 -3.59 16.62 -10.14
N SER A 283 -2.92 17.69 -10.56
CA SER A 283 -2.88 18.13 -11.96
C SER A 283 -2.18 17.09 -12.85
N ASP A 284 -1.07 16.52 -12.41
CA ASP A 284 -0.32 15.51 -13.16
C ASP A 284 -1.12 14.21 -13.31
N VAL A 285 -1.81 13.76 -12.26
CA VAL A 285 -2.72 12.60 -12.32
C VAL A 285 -3.87 12.86 -13.29
N ASN A 286 -4.45 14.06 -13.27
CA ASN A 286 -5.46 14.45 -14.25
C ASN A 286 -4.92 14.42 -15.69
N ALA A 287 -3.74 14.99 -15.92
CA ALA A 287 -3.14 15.09 -17.25
C ALA A 287 -2.68 13.74 -17.82
N ALA A 288 -2.13 12.85 -16.99
CA ALA A 288 -1.52 11.60 -17.44
C ALA A 288 -2.54 10.52 -17.83
N ALA A 289 -3.69 10.46 -17.15
CA ALA A 289 -4.66 9.36 -17.29
C ALA A 289 -6.12 9.82 -17.45
N GLY A 290 -6.37 11.14 -17.55
CA GLY A 290 -7.72 11.69 -17.54
C GLY A 290 -8.40 11.59 -16.16
N GLY A 291 -7.62 11.32 -15.10
CA GLY A 291 -8.11 11.07 -13.75
C GLY A 291 -7.31 9.99 -13.01
N GLY A 292 -7.60 9.80 -11.73
CA GLY A 292 -6.95 8.80 -10.89
C GLY A 292 -7.16 9.05 -9.40
N ILE A 293 -6.52 8.24 -8.57
CA ILE A 293 -6.55 8.40 -7.11
C ILE A 293 -5.19 8.93 -6.65
N VAL A 294 -5.20 10.07 -5.96
CA VAL A 294 -4.02 10.58 -5.24
C VAL A 294 -4.11 10.09 -3.80
N LEU A 295 -3.20 9.19 -3.42
CA LEU A 295 -3.19 8.58 -2.10
C LEU A 295 -2.28 9.37 -1.15
N LEU A 296 -2.87 9.93 -0.11
CA LEU A 296 -2.16 10.61 0.96
C LEU A 296 -1.73 9.63 2.05
N PRO A 297 -0.57 9.87 2.70
CA PRO A 297 -0.14 9.08 3.84
C PRO A 297 -1.01 9.36 5.08
N ALA A 298 -0.89 8.49 6.09
CA ALA A 298 -1.43 8.72 7.43
C ALA A 298 -0.58 9.79 8.16
N ALA A 299 -0.73 11.04 7.75
CA ALA A 299 0.02 12.18 8.28
C ALA A 299 -0.76 13.49 8.12
N GLN A 300 -0.18 14.60 8.57
CA GLN A 300 -0.74 15.94 8.40
C GLN A 300 -0.11 16.63 7.18
N CYS A 301 -0.93 16.97 6.20
CA CYS A 301 -0.55 17.82 5.07
C CYS A 301 -0.99 19.25 5.35
N ASN A 302 -0.04 20.16 5.51
CA ASN A 302 -0.33 21.56 5.80
C ASN A 302 -0.48 22.33 4.50
N PHE A 303 -1.42 23.25 4.39
CA PHE A 303 -1.48 24.13 3.23
C PHE A 303 -1.99 25.51 3.59
N THR A 304 -1.47 26.54 2.91
CA THR A 304 -1.94 27.93 3.08
C THR A 304 -2.81 28.40 1.92
N GLY A 305 -2.80 27.71 0.78
CA GLY A 305 -3.67 27.97 -0.38
C GLY A 305 -4.86 27.01 -0.47
N THR A 306 -5.69 27.14 -1.51
CA THR A 306 -6.79 26.19 -1.77
C THR A 306 -6.28 24.99 -2.57
N LEU A 307 -6.63 23.79 -2.13
CA LEU A 307 -6.41 22.56 -2.89
C LEU A 307 -7.48 22.43 -3.98
N GLN A 308 -7.07 22.32 -5.23
CA GLN A 308 -7.96 22.23 -6.39
C GLN A 308 -7.98 20.78 -6.87
N ILE A 309 -9.12 20.09 -6.69
CA ILE A 309 -9.31 18.72 -7.18
C ILE A 309 -9.88 18.80 -8.60
N PRO A 310 -9.08 18.45 -9.64
CA PRO A 310 -9.53 18.50 -11.02
C PRO A 310 -10.49 17.33 -11.35
N ALA A 311 -11.06 17.36 -12.55
CA ALA A 311 -11.92 16.29 -13.05
C ALA A 311 -11.21 14.92 -13.00
N GLY A 312 -11.96 13.86 -12.72
CA GLY A 312 -11.49 12.48 -12.68
C GLY A 312 -10.56 12.17 -11.51
N VAL A 313 -10.23 13.13 -10.64
CA VAL A 313 -9.28 12.93 -9.54
C VAL A 313 -10.01 12.77 -8.22
N ILE A 314 -9.65 11.72 -7.49
CA ILE A 314 -10.07 11.49 -6.10
C ILE A 314 -8.85 11.67 -5.20
N LEU A 315 -8.92 12.63 -4.28
CA LEU A 315 -7.92 12.78 -3.22
C LEU A 315 -8.32 11.89 -2.04
N LYS A 316 -7.49 10.90 -1.69
CA LYS A 316 -7.83 9.87 -0.71
C LYS A 316 -6.81 9.79 0.42
N GLY A 317 -7.25 9.88 1.67
CA GLY A 317 -6.44 9.61 2.86
C GLY A 317 -6.46 8.15 3.31
N GLN A 318 -5.74 7.86 4.39
CA GLN A 318 -5.72 6.57 5.07
C GLN A 318 -6.83 6.41 6.14
N GLY A 319 -7.73 7.39 6.24
CA GLY A 319 -8.83 7.41 7.20
C GLY A 319 -9.07 8.81 7.77
N LYS A 320 -10.31 9.11 8.15
CA LYS A 320 -10.78 10.43 8.61
C LYS A 320 -10.17 10.97 9.91
N GLN A 321 -9.26 10.21 10.53
CA GLN A 321 -8.42 10.66 11.65
C GLN A 321 -6.92 10.33 11.44
N ALA A 322 -6.59 9.60 10.37
CA ALA A 322 -5.22 9.20 10.05
C ALA A 322 -4.55 10.23 9.13
N THR A 323 -5.29 10.76 8.14
CA THR A 323 -4.81 11.79 7.22
C THR A 323 -5.49 13.11 7.53
N THR A 324 -4.71 14.13 7.87
CA THR A 324 -5.20 15.48 8.15
C THR A 324 -4.80 16.44 7.05
N LEU A 325 -5.78 17.04 6.40
CA LEU A 325 -5.67 18.21 5.53
C LEU A 325 -5.77 19.47 6.41
N PHE A 326 -4.62 20.00 6.82
CA PHE A 326 -4.55 21.13 7.76
C PHE A 326 -4.46 22.46 7.00
N ALA A 327 -5.61 23.13 6.88
CA ALA A 327 -5.73 24.44 6.28
C ALA A 327 -5.22 25.51 7.26
N ASN A 328 -4.00 25.99 7.00
CA ASN A 328 -3.37 27.09 7.73
C ASN A 328 -3.47 28.42 6.96
N GLY A 329 -4.57 28.56 6.21
CA GLY A 329 -4.88 29.72 5.39
C GLY A 329 -5.44 30.90 6.17
N ALA A 330 -5.79 31.97 5.45
CA ALA A 330 -6.47 33.12 6.03
C ALA A 330 -7.91 32.76 6.46
N ASN A 331 -8.44 33.47 7.46
CA ASN A 331 -9.84 33.33 7.84
C ASN A 331 -10.77 33.61 6.64
N GLY A 332 -11.73 32.72 6.39
CA GLY A 332 -12.62 32.82 5.24
C GLY A 332 -12.18 32.01 4.02
N GLN A 333 -11.01 31.38 4.08
CA GLN A 333 -10.44 30.68 2.94
C GLN A 333 -11.09 29.31 2.72
N THR A 334 -11.24 28.96 1.44
CA THR A 334 -11.62 27.60 1.04
C THR A 334 -10.43 26.65 1.12
N ALA A 335 -10.57 25.55 1.85
CA ALA A 335 -9.48 24.59 2.00
C ALA A 335 -9.38 23.68 0.77
N VAL A 336 -10.50 23.10 0.35
CA VAL A 336 -10.59 22.21 -0.82
C VAL A 336 -11.68 22.70 -1.76
N GLN A 337 -11.38 22.73 -3.05
CA GLN A 337 -12.34 23.06 -4.09
C GLN A 337 -12.38 21.92 -5.12
N ILE A 338 -13.59 21.46 -5.40
CA ILE A 338 -13.90 20.47 -6.43
C ILE A 338 -14.74 21.18 -7.51
N GLY A 339 -14.16 21.34 -8.69
CA GLY A 339 -14.75 22.14 -9.77
C GLY A 339 -14.04 23.49 -9.93
N THR A 340 -14.03 24.01 -11.15
CA THR A 340 -13.02 25.00 -11.59
C THR A 340 -13.52 26.44 -11.59
N CYS A 341 -14.78 26.70 -11.26
CA CYS A 341 -15.27 28.06 -11.31
C CYS A 341 -14.95 28.83 -10.01
N VAL A 342 -13.86 29.59 -10.03
CA VAL A 342 -13.60 30.66 -9.05
C VAL A 342 -13.96 32.01 -9.71
N GLY A 343 -15.00 32.68 -9.22
CA GLY A 343 -15.38 34.03 -9.67
C GLY A 343 -16.23 34.11 -10.95
N ALA A 344 -16.23 35.26 -11.62
CA ALA A 344 -17.13 35.59 -12.73
C ALA A 344 -16.89 34.80 -14.04
N ALA A 345 -15.88 33.92 -14.08
CA ALA A 345 -15.54 33.11 -15.26
C ALA A 345 -16.44 31.88 -15.47
N CYS A 346 -17.45 31.66 -14.61
CA CYS A 346 -18.41 30.54 -14.66
C CYS A 346 -19.25 30.42 -15.94
N ALA A 347 -19.34 31.47 -16.77
CA ALA A 347 -20.42 31.56 -17.74
C ALA A 347 -20.15 30.87 -19.09
N THR A 348 -18.90 30.52 -19.42
CA THR A 348 -18.57 30.14 -20.79
C THR A 348 -17.53 29.02 -20.85
N THR A 349 -18.02 27.79 -20.95
CA THR A 349 -17.37 26.62 -21.57
C THR A 349 -16.14 25.99 -20.89
N SER A 350 -16.38 24.75 -20.39
CA SER A 350 -15.47 23.60 -20.27
C SER A 350 -14.24 23.75 -19.37
N ILE A 351 -14.35 23.27 -18.13
CA ILE A 351 -13.62 22.09 -17.58
C ILE A 351 -14.27 21.83 -16.23
N ASN A 352 -15.35 21.07 -16.19
CA ASN A 352 -16.10 20.81 -14.97
C ASN A 352 -15.49 19.61 -14.26
N ALA A 353 -15.43 19.62 -12.93
CA ALA A 353 -14.98 18.45 -12.18
C ALA A 353 -16.03 17.34 -12.31
N GLN A 354 -15.82 16.48 -13.30
CA GLN A 354 -16.61 15.27 -13.49
C GLN A 354 -15.90 14.12 -12.78
N PHE A 355 -16.61 13.29 -12.03
CA PHE A 355 -16.05 12.08 -11.41
C PHE A 355 -14.84 12.37 -10.50
N ALA A 356 -14.91 13.47 -9.75
CA ALA A 356 -13.89 13.87 -8.79
C ALA A 356 -14.33 13.55 -7.36
N GLY A 357 -13.42 13.57 -6.39
CA GLY A 357 -13.81 13.29 -5.02
C GLY A 357 -12.78 13.53 -3.94
N LEU A 358 -13.25 13.37 -2.71
CA LEU A 358 -12.47 13.49 -1.49
C LEU A 358 -12.87 12.36 -0.53
N GLU A 359 -11.93 11.49 -0.17
CA GLU A 359 -12.21 10.29 0.62
C GLU A 359 -11.29 10.16 1.84
N SER A 360 -11.86 9.74 2.98
CA SER A 360 -11.06 9.24 4.12
C SER A 360 -10.06 10.27 4.68
N VAL A 361 -10.51 11.51 4.88
CA VAL A 361 -9.68 12.62 5.35
C VAL A 361 -10.31 13.41 6.50
N PHE A 362 -9.46 14.04 7.29
CA PHE A 362 -9.81 15.09 8.24
C PHE A 362 -9.46 16.46 7.64
N VAL A 363 -10.42 17.33 7.34
CA VAL A 363 -10.16 18.73 6.98
C VAL A 363 -10.24 19.61 8.23
N LYS A 364 -9.12 20.19 8.64
CA LYS A 364 -9.01 21.00 9.86
C LYS A 364 -8.48 22.39 9.54
N HIS A 365 -9.16 23.42 10.03
CA HIS A 365 -8.63 24.79 10.02
C HIS A 365 -7.81 25.08 11.27
N SER A 366 -6.74 25.87 11.10
CA SER A 366 -5.84 26.28 12.20
C SER A 366 -6.56 27.08 13.29
N ALA A 367 -7.63 27.79 12.93
CA ALA A 367 -8.54 28.47 13.84
C ALA A 367 -9.99 28.35 13.35
N ALA A 368 -10.96 28.54 14.27
CA ALA A 368 -12.38 28.62 13.93
C ALA A 368 -12.61 29.70 12.87
N GLN A 369 -13.12 29.30 11.72
CA GLN A 369 -13.41 30.20 10.62
C GLN A 369 -14.67 31.02 10.91
N THR A 370 -14.68 32.28 10.50
CA THR A 370 -15.84 33.18 10.57
C THR A 370 -16.44 33.47 9.19
N GLY A 371 -15.95 32.81 8.15
CA GLY A 371 -16.41 32.92 6.77
C GLY A 371 -15.93 31.76 5.92
N GLY A 372 -16.36 31.70 4.67
CA GLY A 372 -15.89 30.70 3.70
C GLY A 372 -16.39 29.28 3.94
N SER A 373 -15.88 28.35 3.15
CA SER A 373 -16.28 26.94 3.17
C SER A 373 -15.05 26.04 3.23
N SER A 374 -15.01 25.02 4.07
CA SER A 374 -13.89 24.07 4.10
C SER A 374 -13.80 23.32 2.77
N ILE A 375 -14.93 22.85 2.25
CA ILE A 375 -15.01 22.21 0.95
C ILE A 375 -16.07 22.93 0.11
N ILE A 376 -15.69 23.37 -1.09
CA ILE A 376 -16.62 23.84 -2.12
C ILE A 376 -16.72 22.79 -3.21
N VAL A 377 -17.95 22.44 -3.58
CA VAL A 377 -18.26 21.68 -4.78
C VAL A 377 -19.10 22.55 -5.68
N GLN A 378 -18.61 22.88 -6.87
CA GLN A 378 -19.27 23.85 -7.74
C GLN A 378 -19.26 23.39 -9.20
N ASP A 379 -20.44 23.47 -9.83
CA ASP A 379 -20.67 23.15 -11.25
C ASP A 379 -20.01 21.83 -11.67
N SER A 380 -20.35 20.76 -10.95
CA SER A 380 -19.66 19.47 -10.96
C SER A 380 -20.62 18.31 -11.18
N HIS A 381 -20.11 17.18 -11.68
CA HIS A 381 -20.93 16.00 -11.95
C HIS A 381 -20.30 14.73 -11.43
N GLY A 382 -21.06 13.90 -10.72
CA GLY A 382 -20.57 12.62 -10.18
C GLY A 382 -19.50 12.80 -9.11
N VAL A 383 -19.65 13.81 -8.24
CA VAL A 383 -18.68 14.07 -7.15
C VAL A 383 -18.97 13.19 -5.95
N LEU A 384 -17.94 12.52 -5.44
CA LEU A 384 -18.01 11.70 -4.23
C LEU A 384 -17.19 12.32 -3.09
N ILE A 385 -17.85 12.64 -1.98
CA ILE A 385 -17.21 12.99 -0.72
C ILE A 385 -17.59 11.91 0.30
N LYS A 386 -16.60 11.21 0.85
CA LYS A 386 -16.88 10.06 1.73
C LYS A 386 -15.88 9.94 2.87
N ASP A 387 -16.34 9.42 4.01
CA ASP A 387 -15.51 9.21 5.21
C ASP A 387 -14.81 10.53 5.60
N LEU A 388 -15.61 11.58 5.78
CA LEU A 388 -15.13 12.93 5.99
C LEU A 388 -15.26 13.33 7.46
N TYR A 389 -14.20 13.94 8.01
CA TYR A 389 -14.27 14.69 9.26
C TYR A 389 -13.90 16.15 9.00
N THR A 390 -14.63 17.12 9.56
CA THR A 390 -14.23 18.53 9.49
C THR A 390 -14.26 19.20 10.86
N PHE A 391 -13.36 20.15 11.08
CA PHE A 391 -13.30 20.90 12.34
C PHE A 391 -12.92 22.36 12.12
N ASN A 392 -13.47 23.24 12.97
CA ASN A 392 -13.29 24.69 12.89
C ASN A 392 -13.82 25.31 11.59
N SER A 393 -14.74 24.65 10.89
CA SER A 393 -15.31 25.16 9.65
C SER A 393 -16.30 26.29 9.91
N PHE A 394 -16.45 27.23 8.97
CA PHE A 394 -17.60 28.15 8.96
C PHE A 394 -18.76 27.48 8.23
N ILE A 395 -18.56 27.20 6.93
CA ILE A 395 -19.31 26.19 6.19
C ILE A 395 -18.46 24.94 6.02
N ALA A 396 -18.93 23.74 6.32
CA ALA A 396 -18.09 22.55 6.16
C ALA A 396 -18.07 22.03 4.72
N VAL A 397 -19.25 21.80 4.12
CA VAL A 397 -19.39 21.41 2.71
C VAL A 397 -20.42 22.30 2.02
N ASP A 398 -20.01 22.98 0.97
CA ASP A 398 -20.84 23.91 0.21
C ASP A 398 -21.02 23.44 -1.24
N TRP A 399 -22.21 22.92 -1.53
CA TRP A 399 -22.61 22.52 -2.87
C TRP A 399 -23.25 23.70 -3.58
N ARG A 400 -22.60 24.19 -4.63
CA ARG A 400 -23.08 25.29 -5.46
C ARG A 400 -23.51 24.76 -6.81
N GLY A 401 -24.66 25.23 -7.26
CA GLY A 401 -25.21 24.83 -8.55
C GLY A 401 -24.36 25.26 -9.74
N GLY A 402 -24.83 24.93 -10.92
CA GLY A 402 -24.10 25.16 -12.17
C GLY A 402 -24.89 24.61 -13.36
N PRO A 403 -24.59 25.02 -14.60
CA PRO A 403 -25.18 24.42 -15.79
C PRO A 403 -25.02 22.89 -15.87
N LEU A 404 -23.99 22.34 -15.23
CA LEU A 404 -23.66 20.91 -15.23
C LEU A 404 -23.70 20.29 -13.82
N GLN A 405 -24.25 20.98 -12.81
CA GLN A 405 -24.35 20.42 -11.46
C GLN A 405 -25.41 19.33 -11.38
N TYR A 406 -25.00 18.07 -11.56
CA TYR A 406 -25.86 16.90 -11.45
C TYR A 406 -25.13 15.76 -10.74
N ILE A 407 -25.82 15.06 -9.85
CA ILE A 407 -25.35 13.82 -9.20
C ILE A 407 -24.14 14.08 -8.29
N GLY A 408 -24.38 14.02 -6.98
CA GLY A 408 -23.32 14.09 -5.98
C GLY A 408 -23.63 13.20 -4.79
N TRP A 409 -22.58 12.81 -4.06
CA TRP A 409 -22.69 11.99 -2.86
C TRP A 409 -21.84 12.57 -1.73
N LEU A 410 -22.45 12.71 -0.56
CA LEU A 410 -21.79 13.00 0.71
C LEU A 410 -22.14 11.88 1.71
N GLU A 411 -21.15 11.07 2.09
CA GLU A 411 -21.38 9.81 2.85
C GLU A 411 -20.44 9.68 4.06
N ASN A 412 -20.93 9.05 5.14
CA ASN A 412 -20.12 8.71 6.33
C ASN A 412 -19.34 9.90 6.88
N PHE A 413 -20.04 10.99 7.19
CA PHE A 413 -19.42 12.24 7.60
C PHE A 413 -19.65 12.60 9.06
N GLU A 414 -18.73 13.38 9.62
CA GLU A 414 -18.91 14.11 10.87
C GLU A 414 -18.40 15.54 10.67
N LEU A 415 -19.30 16.52 10.74
CA LEU A 415 -18.99 17.91 10.39
C LEU A 415 -19.13 18.80 11.62
N HIS A 416 -18.10 19.60 11.90
CA HIS A 416 -18.14 20.64 12.92
C HIS A 416 -18.04 22.01 12.25
N CYS A 417 -19.06 22.84 12.46
CA CYS A 417 -19.22 24.11 11.76
C CYS A 417 -19.71 25.25 12.68
N ALA A 418 -19.58 26.49 12.20
CA ALA A 418 -20.06 27.69 12.89
C ALA A 418 -21.35 28.27 12.29
N ALA A 419 -21.51 28.24 10.95
CA ALA A 419 -22.65 28.84 10.26
C ALA A 419 -23.52 27.86 9.48
N SER A 420 -22.97 26.95 8.68
CA SER A 420 -23.77 25.88 8.05
C SER A 420 -22.92 24.65 7.82
N CYS A 421 -23.28 23.49 8.34
CA CYS A 421 -22.41 22.32 8.15
C CYS A 421 -22.48 21.87 6.69
N ILE A 422 -23.69 21.81 6.15
CA ILE A 422 -23.92 21.54 4.74
C ILE A 422 -24.74 22.67 4.15
N SER A 423 -24.26 23.24 3.05
CA SER A 423 -24.96 24.23 2.25
C SER A 423 -25.25 23.64 0.87
N VAL A 424 -26.48 23.77 0.39
CA VAL A 424 -26.92 23.23 -0.90
C VAL A 424 -27.60 24.33 -1.72
N GLY A 425 -27.04 24.61 -2.89
CA GLY A 425 -27.59 25.61 -3.80
C GLY A 425 -27.27 27.03 -3.40
N THR A 426 -26.24 27.27 -2.57
CA THR A 426 -25.86 28.64 -2.23
C THR A 426 -25.09 29.28 -3.40
N GLY A 427 -25.37 30.57 -3.66
CA GLY A 427 -24.77 31.32 -4.77
C GLY A 427 -25.63 31.40 -6.02
N THR A 428 -25.10 32.01 -7.07
CA THR A 428 -25.88 32.42 -8.27
C THR A 428 -25.76 31.46 -9.46
N ALA A 429 -25.04 30.35 -9.31
CA ALA A 429 -24.62 29.52 -10.44
C ALA A 429 -25.69 28.53 -10.94
N GLY A 430 -26.85 28.45 -10.29
CA GLY A 430 -27.97 27.57 -10.66
C GLY A 430 -28.40 26.67 -9.52
N ALA A 431 -29.33 25.74 -9.79
CA ALA A 431 -29.78 24.78 -8.81
C ALA A 431 -28.81 23.60 -8.68
N VAL A 432 -28.60 23.07 -7.47
CA VAL A 432 -27.94 21.79 -7.25
C VAL A 432 -28.93 20.66 -7.50
N GLN A 433 -28.58 19.70 -8.36
CA GLN A 433 -29.48 18.62 -8.73
C GLN A 433 -28.95 17.22 -8.38
N ASN A 434 -29.85 16.33 -7.92
CA ASN A 434 -29.56 14.91 -7.67
C ASN A 434 -28.45 14.67 -6.64
N LEU A 435 -28.45 15.43 -5.55
CA LEU A 435 -27.48 15.28 -4.46
C LEU A 435 -28.00 14.28 -3.42
N SER A 436 -27.18 13.32 -3.03
CA SER A 436 -27.45 12.39 -1.93
C SER A 436 -26.51 12.66 -0.77
N ILE A 437 -27.08 12.95 0.39
CA ILE A 437 -26.38 13.16 1.65
C ILE A 437 -26.85 12.06 2.61
N ARG A 438 -25.93 11.25 3.13
CA ARG A 438 -26.31 10.12 3.98
C ARG A 438 -25.27 9.73 5.02
N ASP A 439 -25.76 9.06 6.05
CA ASP A 439 -24.98 8.38 7.08
C ASP A 439 -24.00 9.33 7.77
N GLY A 440 -24.48 10.40 8.41
CA GLY A 440 -23.56 11.37 9.00
C GLY A 440 -24.17 12.29 10.06
N GLY A 441 -23.29 13.03 10.72
CA GLY A 441 -23.64 13.96 11.78
C GLY A 441 -23.14 15.39 11.51
N SER A 442 -23.96 16.38 11.82
CA SER A 442 -23.59 17.81 11.84
C SER A 442 -23.67 18.37 13.25
N TYR A 443 -22.61 19.04 13.68
CA TYR A 443 -22.42 19.54 15.04
C TYR A 443 -21.88 20.97 15.02
N THR A 444 -22.15 21.70 16.09
CA THR A 444 -21.55 23.02 16.27
C THR A 444 -20.10 22.89 16.72
N ASN A 445 -19.27 23.89 16.41
CA ASN A 445 -17.93 24.00 17.01
C ASN A 445 -17.95 24.31 18.53
N SER A 446 -19.09 24.68 19.15
CA SER A 446 -19.11 25.32 20.50
C SER A 446 -20.30 25.02 21.43
N GLY A 447 -20.98 23.88 21.28
CA GLY A 447 -22.03 23.40 22.19
C GLY A 447 -23.44 23.97 21.95
N THR A 448 -23.59 25.23 21.53
CA THR A 448 -24.86 25.76 20.98
C THR A 448 -24.53 26.81 19.92
N GLY A 449 -24.83 26.53 18.65
CA GLY A 449 -24.45 27.37 17.53
C GLY A 449 -25.62 28.18 16.98
N THR A 450 -25.32 29.34 16.39
CA THR A 450 -26.25 30.14 15.60
C THR A 450 -26.32 29.70 14.13
N GLY A 451 -25.68 28.57 13.80
CA GLY A 451 -25.61 28.04 12.45
C GLY A 451 -26.70 27.03 12.14
N ASN A 452 -26.74 26.56 10.89
CA ASN A 452 -27.66 25.54 10.41
C ASN A 452 -26.93 24.20 10.27
N GLY A 453 -27.56 23.07 10.56
CA GLY A 453 -26.98 21.77 10.19
C GLY A 453 -26.91 21.66 8.67
N ILE A 454 -28.08 21.71 8.04
CA ILE A 454 -28.23 21.69 6.58
C ILE A 454 -29.00 22.93 6.15
N ASN A 455 -28.44 23.71 5.22
CA ASN A 455 -29.08 24.86 4.59
C ASN A 455 -29.35 24.55 3.11
N ILE A 456 -30.61 24.60 2.70
CA ILE A 456 -31.09 24.31 1.35
C ILE A 456 -31.68 25.58 0.76
N ASP A 457 -31.06 26.09 -0.31
CA ASP A 457 -31.44 27.31 -1.00
C ASP A 457 -32.00 26.97 -2.39
N ASN A 458 -31.13 26.76 -3.39
CA ASN A 458 -31.53 26.42 -4.77
C ASN A 458 -31.23 24.95 -5.11
N ALA A 459 -32.20 24.05 -4.91
CA ALA A 459 -31.95 22.61 -5.02
C ALA A 459 -33.12 21.84 -5.65
N SER A 460 -32.81 20.74 -6.34
CA SER A 460 -33.80 19.85 -6.94
C SER A 460 -33.36 18.38 -6.84
N GLY A 461 -34.21 17.48 -6.37
CA GLY A 461 -33.86 16.05 -6.29
C GLY A 461 -32.83 15.77 -5.21
N LEU A 462 -33.06 16.30 -4.01
CA LEU A 462 -32.18 16.14 -2.85
C LEU A 462 -32.60 14.92 -2.04
N ILE A 463 -31.66 14.04 -1.71
CA ILE A 463 -31.87 12.89 -0.82
C ILE A 463 -31.09 13.13 0.46
N LEU A 464 -31.79 13.11 1.60
CA LEU A 464 -31.23 13.17 2.94
C LEU A 464 -31.60 11.88 3.67
N ASP A 465 -30.64 11.02 4.04
CA ASP A 465 -30.96 9.76 4.71
C ASP A 465 -30.03 9.47 5.88
N ASN A 466 -30.59 9.08 7.02
CA ASN A 466 -29.82 8.67 8.20
C ASN A 466 -28.82 9.75 8.65
N ILE A 467 -29.34 10.94 8.95
CA ILE A 467 -28.55 12.12 9.34
C ILE A 467 -28.95 12.59 10.73
N GLU A 468 -27.96 12.86 11.55
CA GLU A 468 -28.10 13.52 12.84
C GLU A 468 -27.63 14.98 12.76
N VAL A 469 -28.39 15.89 13.35
CA VAL A 469 -28.01 17.29 13.53
C VAL A 469 -28.27 17.69 14.97
N LEU A 470 -27.19 18.09 15.65
CA LEU A 470 -27.22 18.47 17.07
C LEU A 470 -26.79 19.91 17.28
N GLN A 471 -27.49 20.58 18.20
CA GLN A 471 -27.07 21.85 18.81
C GLN A 471 -27.01 23.06 17.86
N MET A 472 -27.52 22.94 16.64
CA MET A 472 -27.56 24.02 15.66
C MET A 472 -28.71 24.98 15.95
N GLN A 473 -28.73 26.17 15.35
CA GLN A 473 -29.92 27.02 15.36
C GLN A 473 -31.07 26.34 14.64
N TYR A 474 -30.80 25.80 13.44
CA TYR A 474 -31.77 24.99 12.72
C TYR A 474 -31.15 23.64 12.37
N GLY A 475 -31.87 22.55 12.60
CA GLY A 475 -31.44 21.23 12.17
C GLY A 475 -31.30 21.19 10.64
N VAL A 476 -32.42 21.45 9.97
CA VAL A 476 -32.51 21.67 8.52
C VAL A 476 -33.25 22.97 8.26
N LEU A 477 -32.64 23.86 7.49
CA LEU A 477 -33.24 25.10 6.98
C LEU A 477 -33.47 24.96 5.47
N VAL A 478 -34.70 25.17 5.02
CA VAL A 478 -35.05 25.29 3.59
C VAL A 478 -35.50 26.72 3.35
N SER A 479 -34.62 27.56 2.83
CA SER A 479 -34.86 29.00 2.66
C SER A 479 -34.35 29.49 1.31
N PRO A 480 -35.05 29.15 0.21
CA PRO A 480 -34.70 29.67 -1.10
C PRO A 480 -34.70 31.21 -1.10
N GLN A 481 -33.61 31.79 -1.59
CA GLN A 481 -33.43 33.22 -1.80
C GLN A 481 -34.11 33.68 -3.11
N ALA A 482 -34.29 34.99 -3.30
CA ALA A 482 -34.96 35.53 -4.47
C ALA A 482 -34.41 34.96 -5.79
N GLY A 483 -35.29 34.37 -6.61
CA GLY A 483 -34.93 33.71 -7.86
C GLY A 483 -34.55 32.22 -7.73
N HIS A 484 -34.51 31.68 -6.51
CA HIS A 484 -34.22 30.28 -6.23
C HIS A 484 -35.49 29.51 -5.87
N ASN A 485 -35.42 28.18 -5.99
CA ASN A 485 -36.46 27.27 -5.51
C ASN A 485 -35.82 26.01 -4.93
N ALA A 486 -36.50 25.40 -3.95
CA ALA A 486 -36.14 24.10 -3.42
C ALA A 486 -37.24 23.08 -3.73
N GLN A 487 -36.93 22.00 -4.43
CA GLN A 487 -37.95 21.06 -4.89
C GLN A 487 -37.49 19.61 -4.86
N TYR A 488 -38.43 18.68 -4.77
CA TYR A 488 -38.16 17.23 -4.77
C TYR A 488 -37.14 16.84 -3.68
N ILE A 489 -37.47 17.17 -2.44
CA ILE A 489 -36.65 16.82 -1.27
C ILE A 489 -37.18 15.50 -0.71
N PHE A 490 -36.33 14.49 -0.62
CA PHE A 490 -36.64 13.19 -0.05
C PHE A 490 -35.77 12.98 1.19
N ALA A 491 -36.37 13.13 2.36
CA ALA A 491 -35.69 13.04 3.64
C ALA A 491 -36.21 11.83 4.44
N SER A 492 -35.31 10.99 4.93
CA SER A 492 -35.65 9.87 5.80
C SER A 492 -34.70 9.71 6.97
N LYS A 493 -35.22 9.25 8.11
CA LYS A 493 -34.43 8.93 9.32
C LYS A 493 -33.55 10.11 9.75
N LEU A 494 -34.16 11.29 9.88
CA LEU A 494 -33.47 12.49 10.34
C LEU A 494 -33.62 12.63 11.85
N ILE A 495 -32.53 12.92 12.57
CA ILE A 495 -32.53 13.20 14.00
C ILE A 495 -32.12 14.66 14.18
N LEU A 496 -33.09 15.53 14.47
CA LEU A 496 -32.88 16.98 14.63
C LEU A 496 -33.04 17.35 16.12
N ASP A 497 -32.04 17.03 16.93
CA ASP A 497 -32.13 17.07 18.40
C ASP A 497 -31.36 18.24 19.01
N THR A 498 -31.90 18.82 20.08
CA THR A 498 -31.26 19.84 20.93
C THR A 498 -30.85 21.09 20.13
N ASN A 499 -31.54 21.35 19.02
CA ASN A 499 -31.35 22.57 18.24
C ASN A 499 -31.90 23.79 19.02
N ALA A 500 -31.19 24.91 18.95
CA ALA A 500 -31.51 26.14 19.64
C ALA A 500 -32.78 26.82 19.09
N GLY A 501 -33.02 26.69 17.78
CA GLY A 501 -34.23 27.14 17.10
C GLY A 501 -35.12 25.96 16.75
N ASN A 502 -35.50 25.82 15.48
CA ASN A 502 -36.38 24.75 15.00
C ASN A 502 -35.59 23.52 14.57
N GLY A 503 -36.20 22.33 14.65
CA GLY A 503 -35.60 21.14 14.03
C GLY A 503 -35.57 21.27 12.51
N LEU A 504 -36.74 21.30 11.89
CA LEU A 504 -36.92 21.60 10.46
C LEU A 504 -37.59 22.96 10.30
N TYR A 505 -36.98 23.86 9.54
CA TYR A 505 -37.53 25.18 9.23
C TYR A 505 -37.61 25.42 7.73
N ILE A 506 -38.82 25.46 7.19
CA ILE A 506 -39.10 25.76 5.78
C ILE A 506 -39.63 27.19 5.73
N VAL A 507 -38.85 28.10 5.15
CA VAL A 507 -39.15 29.54 5.09
C VAL A 507 -38.64 30.13 3.76
N PRO A 508 -39.38 29.93 2.66
CA PRO A 508 -39.07 30.60 1.40
C PRO A 508 -39.10 32.12 1.55
N THR A 509 -38.19 32.80 0.87
CA THR A 509 -38.24 34.27 0.76
C THR A 509 -39.29 34.71 -0.27
N ALA A 510 -39.54 36.02 -0.38
CA ALA A 510 -40.56 36.56 -1.28
C ALA A 510 -40.34 36.12 -2.74
N ASN A 511 -41.41 35.69 -3.41
CA ASN A 511 -41.41 35.18 -4.80
C ASN A 511 -40.52 33.94 -5.04
N THR A 512 -40.34 33.09 -4.04
CA THR A 512 -39.64 31.81 -4.14
C THR A 512 -40.56 30.67 -3.70
N GLY A 513 -40.15 29.42 -3.93
CA GLY A 513 -40.97 28.32 -3.45
C GLY A 513 -40.24 27.06 -3.03
N VAL A 514 -40.95 26.30 -2.20
CA VAL A 514 -40.60 24.97 -1.74
C VAL A 514 -41.68 24.00 -2.18
N TYR A 515 -41.29 22.96 -2.94
CA TYR A 515 -42.24 22.06 -3.60
C TYR A 515 -41.91 20.60 -3.35
N LEU A 516 -42.94 19.77 -3.16
CA LEU A 516 -42.85 18.31 -3.25
C LEU A 516 -41.75 17.75 -2.34
N ALA A 517 -41.86 18.02 -1.05
CA ALA A 517 -40.92 17.55 -0.03
C ALA A 517 -41.56 16.44 0.82
N ARG A 518 -40.84 15.33 0.98
CA ARG A 518 -41.25 14.17 1.76
C ARG A 518 -40.25 13.94 2.89
N PHE A 519 -40.78 13.79 4.10
CA PHE A 519 -40.05 13.52 5.33
C PHE A 519 -40.62 12.25 5.98
N THR A 520 -39.80 11.22 6.12
CA THR A 520 -40.20 9.93 6.74
C THR A 520 -39.32 9.65 7.95
N ASP A 521 -39.91 9.20 9.06
CA ASP A 521 -39.18 8.87 10.29
C ASP A 521 -38.30 10.05 10.80
N LEU A 522 -38.89 11.26 10.81
CA LEU A 522 -38.25 12.48 11.30
C LEU A 522 -38.37 12.55 12.83
N TRP A 523 -37.25 12.60 13.55
CA TRP A 523 -37.19 12.94 14.96
C TRP A 523 -36.81 14.43 15.13
N SER A 524 -37.53 15.14 16.01
CA SER A 524 -37.18 16.52 16.37
C SER A 524 -37.48 16.83 17.84
N ALA A 525 -36.49 17.38 18.54
CA ALA A 525 -36.55 17.74 19.96
C ALA A 525 -35.81 19.06 20.29
N SER A 526 -36.37 20.18 19.86
CA SER A 526 -35.79 21.52 19.97
C SER A 526 -36.25 22.25 21.24
N SER A 527 -35.73 21.84 22.39
CA SER A 527 -36.25 22.23 23.71
C SER A 527 -35.97 23.67 24.15
N THR A 528 -35.14 24.43 23.43
CA THR A 528 -34.58 25.71 23.91
C THR A 528 -35.11 26.96 23.21
N GLY A 529 -35.73 26.87 22.03
CA GLY A 529 -36.22 28.08 21.36
C GLY A 529 -37.14 27.95 20.15
N GLY A 530 -37.37 26.76 19.59
CA GLY A 530 -38.24 26.59 18.41
C GLY A 530 -39.22 25.43 18.47
N SER A 531 -39.90 25.22 17.34
CA SER A 531 -40.80 24.10 17.12
C SER A 531 -40.04 22.90 16.55
N GLY A 532 -40.68 21.73 16.56
CA GLY A 532 -40.11 20.55 15.92
C GLY A 532 -39.97 20.74 14.40
N VAL A 533 -41.08 21.16 13.78
CA VAL A 533 -41.20 21.50 12.36
C VAL A 533 -41.92 22.84 12.21
N VAL A 534 -41.43 23.70 11.34
CA VAL A 534 -42.07 24.94 10.91
C VAL A 534 -42.12 24.99 9.39
N ILE A 535 -43.30 25.26 8.84
CA ILE A 535 -43.50 25.63 7.44
C ILE A 535 -44.11 27.03 7.44
N ASP A 536 -43.35 28.03 7.00
CA ASP A 536 -43.75 29.44 7.04
C ASP A 536 -43.66 30.09 5.66
N CYS A 537 -44.82 30.31 5.07
CA CYS A 537 -44.99 30.78 3.69
C CYS A 537 -45.64 32.17 3.68
N SER A 538 -45.44 32.91 4.77
CA SER A 538 -45.98 34.26 4.95
C SER A 538 -45.25 35.33 4.14
N ALA A 539 -44.08 35.03 3.58
CA ALA A 539 -43.40 35.95 2.68
C ALA A 539 -44.24 36.18 1.41
N ALA A 540 -44.33 37.44 1.00
CA ALA A 540 -45.17 37.84 -0.15
C ALA A 540 -44.78 37.08 -1.43
N GLY A 541 -45.75 36.44 -2.08
CA GLY A 541 -45.54 35.66 -3.30
C GLY A 541 -44.74 34.37 -3.10
N SER A 542 -44.42 33.99 -1.86
CA SER A 542 -43.78 32.70 -1.59
C SER A 542 -44.77 31.54 -1.76
N ILE A 543 -44.28 30.38 -2.17
CA ILE A 543 -45.10 29.19 -2.41
C ILE A 543 -44.56 28.02 -1.61
N CYS A 544 -45.43 27.37 -0.85
CA CYS A 544 -45.13 26.11 -0.19
C CYS A 544 -46.21 25.11 -0.57
N ASN A 545 -45.84 24.08 -1.34
CA ASN A 545 -46.83 23.15 -1.88
C ASN A 545 -46.33 21.70 -1.90
N GLY A 546 -47.11 20.80 -1.34
CA GLY A 546 -46.91 19.36 -1.45
C GLY A 546 -45.88 18.86 -0.43
N PHE A 547 -46.28 18.84 0.84
CA PHE A 547 -45.44 18.30 1.92
C PHE A 547 -46.03 17.01 2.45
N GLN A 548 -45.19 16.01 2.68
CA GLN A 548 -45.61 14.75 3.28
C GLN A 548 -44.72 14.41 4.46
N PHE A 549 -45.32 14.27 5.63
CA PHE A 549 -44.67 13.81 6.85
C PHE A 549 -45.24 12.45 7.21
N THR A 550 -44.42 11.40 7.14
CA THR A 550 -44.82 10.03 7.50
C THR A 550 -44.09 9.58 8.75
N SER A 551 -44.85 9.25 9.79
CA SER A 551 -44.34 8.82 11.09
C SER A 551 -43.36 9.81 11.77
N PRO A 552 -43.58 11.14 11.75
CA PRO A 552 -42.70 12.06 12.46
C PRO A 552 -42.84 11.90 13.99
N ILE A 553 -41.73 11.99 14.71
CA ILE A 553 -41.65 11.99 16.17
C ILE A 553 -41.20 13.38 16.63
N LEU A 554 -42.15 14.21 17.08
CA LEU A 554 -41.92 15.62 17.41
C LEU A 554 -42.20 15.84 18.89
N VAL A 555 -41.13 15.80 19.70
CA VAL A 555 -41.24 15.65 21.16
C VAL A 555 -40.41 16.71 21.87
N ASN A 556 -40.91 17.24 22.99
CA ASN A 556 -40.15 18.15 23.85
C ASN A 556 -39.65 19.43 23.15
N ASN A 557 -40.39 19.92 22.15
CA ASN A 557 -40.08 21.17 21.47
C ASN A 557 -40.54 22.38 22.27
N PHE A 558 -39.79 23.49 22.17
CA PHE A 558 -40.06 24.73 22.89
C PHE A 558 -41.44 25.31 22.56
N ASN A 559 -41.78 25.33 21.28
CA ASN A 559 -43.08 25.79 20.80
C ASN A 559 -43.98 24.61 20.41
N PHE A 560 -44.31 24.48 19.12
CA PHE A 560 -45.18 23.42 18.61
C PHE A 560 -44.39 22.17 18.30
N GLY A 561 -45.06 21.02 18.19
CA GLY A 561 -44.49 19.89 17.46
C GLY A 561 -44.34 20.25 15.98
N LEU A 562 -45.45 20.66 15.36
CA LEU A 562 -45.50 21.15 13.98
C LEU A 562 -46.33 22.43 13.87
N TYR A 563 -45.80 23.42 13.16
CA TYR A 563 -46.50 24.65 12.82
C TYR A 563 -46.51 24.84 11.30
N ASP A 564 -47.70 24.99 10.74
CA ASP A 564 -47.93 25.22 9.32
C ASP A 564 -48.60 26.58 9.14
N ASN A 565 -47.97 27.45 8.35
CA ASN A 565 -48.44 28.80 8.05
C ASN A 565 -48.47 29.03 6.54
N LEU A 566 -49.67 28.90 5.98
CA LEU A 566 -50.00 29.14 4.57
C LEU A 566 -49.39 28.12 3.59
N ALA A 567 -48.93 26.95 4.05
CA ALA A 567 -48.62 25.87 3.11
C ALA A 567 -49.89 25.20 2.60
N VAL A 568 -49.81 24.57 1.43
CA VAL A 568 -50.93 23.84 0.84
C VAL A 568 -50.52 22.42 0.45
N ASN A 569 -51.49 21.51 0.44
CA ASN A 569 -51.29 20.09 0.15
C ASN A 569 -50.28 19.46 1.14
N VAL A 570 -50.55 19.65 2.43
CA VAL A 570 -49.75 19.09 3.52
C VAL A 570 -50.41 17.84 4.05
N GLU A 571 -49.68 16.73 4.11
CA GLU A 571 -50.12 15.49 4.71
C GLU A 571 -49.21 15.11 5.88
N ILE A 572 -49.81 14.84 7.04
CA ILE A 572 -49.14 14.42 8.26
C ILE A 572 -49.78 13.08 8.66
N SER A 573 -49.05 11.98 8.47
CA SER A 573 -49.54 10.62 8.64
C SER A 573 -48.82 9.90 9.76
N ASN A 574 -49.59 9.28 10.67
CA ASN A 574 -49.13 8.56 11.85
C ASN A 574 -48.12 9.31 12.74
N PRO A 575 -48.33 10.61 13.04
CA PRO A 575 -47.37 11.37 13.83
C PRO A 575 -47.35 10.92 15.30
N MET A 576 -46.20 11.04 15.98
CA MET A 576 -46.08 11.01 17.43
C MET A 576 -45.63 12.39 17.92
N VAL A 577 -46.55 13.17 18.46
CA VAL A 577 -46.31 14.56 18.85
C VAL A 577 -46.69 14.75 20.30
N CYS A 578 -45.73 14.98 21.18
CA CYS A 578 -46.00 14.92 22.61
C CYS A 578 -45.08 15.80 23.44
N SER A 579 -45.59 16.26 24.57
CA SER A 579 -44.83 17.08 25.53
C SER A 579 -44.12 18.26 24.87
N ASN A 580 -44.76 18.91 23.90
CA ASN A 580 -44.27 20.17 23.32
C ASN A 580 -44.75 21.33 24.21
N SER A 581 -44.59 22.58 23.78
CA SER A 581 -44.90 23.76 24.58
C SER A 581 -43.97 23.92 25.80
N GLN A 582 -42.66 23.67 25.63
CA GLN A 582 -41.70 23.91 26.73
C GLN A 582 -41.59 25.40 27.11
N THR A 583 -42.01 26.32 26.23
CA THR A 583 -42.14 27.76 26.52
C THR A 583 -43.11 28.05 27.68
N GLY A 584 -44.10 27.19 27.89
CA GLY A 584 -45.07 27.30 28.98
C GLY A 584 -46.13 26.22 28.91
N SER A 585 -46.53 25.70 30.08
CA SER A 585 -47.59 24.69 30.14
C SER A 585 -48.93 25.28 29.68
N ASN A 586 -49.66 24.53 28.85
CA ASN A 586 -50.97 24.89 28.30
C ASN A 586 -50.96 26.14 27.38
N VAL A 587 -49.81 26.43 26.74
CA VAL A 587 -49.65 27.60 25.86
C VAL A 587 -49.79 27.20 24.39
N GLN A 588 -48.96 26.27 23.92
CA GLN A 588 -48.87 25.86 22.53
C GLN A 588 -49.52 24.49 22.30
N SER A 589 -49.99 24.25 21.09
CA SER A 589 -50.59 22.97 20.67
C SER A 589 -49.53 22.01 20.13
N GLY A 590 -49.88 20.73 19.99
CA GLY A 590 -49.03 19.74 19.32
C GLY A 590 -48.81 20.11 17.84
N VAL A 591 -49.90 20.25 17.10
CA VAL A 591 -49.93 20.68 15.70
C VAL A 591 -50.78 21.94 15.56
N TRP A 592 -50.26 22.97 14.90
CA TRP A 592 -51.02 24.17 14.57
C TRP A 592 -51.02 24.42 13.06
N ILE A 593 -52.22 24.38 12.49
CA ILE A 593 -52.52 24.80 11.12
C ILE A 593 -53.02 26.26 11.21
N ASN A 594 -52.15 27.21 10.86
CA ASN A 594 -52.40 28.63 11.08
C ASN A 594 -53.47 29.20 10.13
N ASN A 595 -53.87 30.44 10.36
CA ASN A 595 -54.91 31.14 9.62
C ASN A 595 -54.73 31.07 8.10
N ASN A 596 -55.86 30.91 7.38
CA ASN A 596 -55.91 30.86 5.90
C ASN A 596 -55.03 29.75 5.25
N THR A 597 -54.65 28.72 6.02
CA THR A 597 -53.96 27.53 5.49
C THR A 597 -55.00 26.54 4.97
N HIS A 598 -54.74 25.90 3.81
CA HIS A 598 -55.72 25.07 3.12
C HIS A 598 -55.16 23.73 2.65
N ASN A 599 -56.03 22.73 2.45
CA ASN A 599 -55.65 21.41 1.95
C ASN A 599 -54.62 20.71 2.85
N VAL A 600 -54.92 20.61 4.14
CA VAL A 600 -54.07 19.95 5.14
C VAL A 600 -54.77 18.71 5.68
N SER A 601 -54.06 17.59 5.75
CA SER A 601 -54.55 16.34 6.32
C SER A 601 -53.66 15.86 7.46
N VAL A 602 -54.25 15.61 8.63
CA VAL A 602 -53.64 14.95 9.78
C VAL A 602 -54.33 13.61 9.98
N ILE A 603 -53.61 12.52 9.79
CA ILE A 603 -54.18 11.17 9.71
C ILE A 603 -53.49 10.24 10.71
N GLY A 604 -54.26 9.65 11.61
CA GLY A 604 -53.78 8.67 12.58
C GLY A 604 -52.84 9.26 13.63
N GLY A 605 -52.02 8.37 14.22
CA GLY A 605 -50.98 8.73 15.17
C GLY A 605 -51.47 9.19 16.54
N LYS A 606 -50.53 9.65 17.35
CA LYS A 606 -50.74 10.12 18.72
C LYS A 606 -50.20 11.53 18.88
N ILE A 607 -51.08 12.47 19.23
CA ILE A 607 -50.74 13.87 19.46
C ILE A 607 -51.25 14.25 20.85
N GLY A 608 -50.43 14.04 21.88
CA GLY A 608 -50.81 14.16 23.29
C GLY A 608 -49.80 13.48 24.21
N ALA A 609 -50.19 13.05 25.41
CA ALA A 609 -49.23 12.56 26.40
C ALA A 609 -48.49 11.28 25.96
N CYS A 610 -47.15 11.28 25.95
CA CYS A 610 -46.34 10.12 25.58
C CYS A 610 -45.22 9.82 26.60
N GLY A 611 -44.91 8.54 26.78
CA GLY A 611 -43.80 8.09 27.63
C GLY A 611 -43.88 8.62 29.07
N ASN A 612 -42.73 9.02 29.60
CA ASN A 612 -42.59 9.57 30.95
C ASN A 612 -42.45 11.10 30.97
N LEU A 613 -42.71 11.77 29.85
CA LEU A 613 -42.62 13.22 29.75
C LEU A 613 -43.93 13.85 30.24
N ALA A 614 -43.81 14.94 31.01
CA ALA A 614 -44.98 15.68 31.46
C ALA A 614 -45.60 16.41 30.27
N GLU A 615 -46.88 16.15 30.02
CA GLU A 615 -47.60 16.83 28.93
C GLU A 615 -47.79 18.31 29.27
N LYS A 616 -47.49 19.16 28.28
CA LYS A 616 -47.55 20.63 28.39
C LYS A 616 -48.33 21.25 27.24
N GLN A 617 -48.70 20.48 26.22
CA GLN A 617 -49.48 20.96 25.09
C GLN A 617 -50.90 21.33 25.50
N LYS A 618 -51.40 22.41 24.91
CA LYS A 618 -52.75 22.93 25.12
C LYS A 618 -53.79 22.05 24.43
N TYR A 619 -53.63 21.87 23.11
CA TYR A 619 -54.46 21.00 22.29
C TYR A 619 -53.60 20.07 21.45
N ALA A 620 -54.18 18.97 20.98
CA ALA A 620 -53.52 18.12 19.99
C ALA A 620 -53.37 18.88 18.67
N VAL A 621 -54.49 19.28 18.05
CA VAL A 621 -54.52 20.06 16.81
C VAL A 621 -55.28 21.37 17.02
N THR A 622 -54.73 22.47 16.51
CA THR A 622 -55.41 23.76 16.42
C THR A 622 -55.56 24.20 14.96
N LEU A 623 -56.78 24.57 14.58
CA LEU A 623 -57.12 25.14 13.28
C LEU A 623 -57.36 26.64 13.43
N GLY A 624 -56.55 27.44 12.74
CA GLY A 624 -56.66 28.90 12.72
C GLY A 624 -57.91 29.39 11.99
N THR A 625 -58.19 30.68 12.09
CA THR A 625 -59.32 31.30 11.38
C THR A 625 -59.11 31.25 9.87
N GLY A 626 -60.15 30.91 9.12
CA GLY A 626 -60.11 30.91 7.66
C GLY A 626 -59.44 29.69 7.02
N THR A 627 -58.98 28.71 7.80
CA THR A 627 -58.48 27.45 7.23
C THR A 627 -59.62 26.68 6.55
N ASP A 628 -59.39 26.02 5.42
CA ASP A 628 -60.43 25.25 4.73
C ASP A 628 -59.83 24.01 4.05
N TYR A 629 -60.68 23.03 3.69
CA TYR A 629 -60.23 21.74 3.15
C TYR A 629 -59.28 21.03 4.11
N ILE A 630 -59.69 20.93 5.38
CA ILE A 630 -58.88 20.31 6.44
C ILE A 630 -59.46 18.94 6.79
N ASN A 631 -58.61 17.93 6.82
CA ASN A 631 -58.94 16.60 7.32
C ASN A 631 -58.16 16.30 8.59
N VAL A 632 -58.85 15.96 9.67
CA VAL A 632 -58.24 15.41 10.89
C VAL A 632 -58.95 14.11 11.18
N ILE A 633 -58.27 12.98 10.95
CA ILE A 633 -58.91 11.66 10.92
C ILE A 633 -58.13 10.67 11.77
N GLY A 634 -58.81 10.00 12.70
CA GLY A 634 -58.26 8.83 13.39
C GLY A 634 -57.14 9.11 14.38
N MET A 635 -56.97 10.35 14.85
CA MET A 635 -55.89 10.71 15.79
C MET A 635 -56.23 10.31 17.24
N ASP A 636 -55.22 9.89 18.01
CA ASP A 636 -55.29 9.83 19.49
C ASP A 636 -54.82 11.17 20.08
N GLY A 637 -55.77 12.01 20.51
CA GLY A 637 -55.51 13.32 21.11
C GLY A 637 -55.47 13.31 22.64
N LEU A 638 -55.50 12.15 23.29
CA LEU A 638 -55.65 12.06 24.73
C LEU A 638 -54.41 12.58 25.49
N GLY A 639 -54.67 13.22 26.63
CA GLY A 639 -53.64 13.71 27.56
C GLY A 639 -53.22 15.16 27.37
N ASN A 640 -53.66 15.85 26.30
CA ASN A 640 -53.51 17.30 26.17
C ASN A 640 -54.25 18.04 27.30
N LEU A 641 -53.74 19.20 27.70
CA LEU A 641 -54.20 19.89 28.91
C LEU A 641 -55.57 20.56 28.79
N THR A 642 -55.96 21.00 27.59
CA THR A 642 -57.28 21.62 27.37
C THR A 642 -58.22 20.71 26.57
N GLY A 643 -57.74 20.00 25.54
CA GLY A 643 -58.55 19.05 24.78
C GLY A 643 -57.88 18.56 23.51
N SER A 644 -58.53 17.68 22.75
CA SER A 644 -57.92 17.12 21.53
C SER A 644 -57.87 18.15 20.39
N ILE A 645 -58.99 18.78 20.03
CA ILE A 645 -59.05 19.68 18.86
C ILE A 645 -59.60 21.05 19.25
N ASN A 646 -58.94 22.11 18.80
CA ASN A 646 -59.46 23.48 18.80
C ASN A 646 -59.72 23.94 17.36
N ASN A 647 -60.98 23.99 16.96
CA ASN A 647 -61.37 24.47 15.63
C ASN A 647 -61.86 25.92 15.70
N ALA A 648 -61.00 26.88 15.38
CA ALA A 648 -61.38 28.29 15.25
C ALA A 648 -61.76 28.68 13.81
N SER A 649 -61.80 27.71 12.89
CA SER A 649 -62.12 27.99 11.50
C SER A 649 -63.63 28.00 11.23
N ALA A 650 -64.02 28.89 10.31
CA ALA A 650 -65.34 28.94 9.70
C ALA A 650 -65.36 28.33 8.27
N GLY A 651 -64.29 27.65 7.86
CA GLY A 651 -64.21 26.94 6.58
C GLY A 651 -65.33 25.90 6.43
N THR A 652 -65.84 25.73 5.21
CA THR A 652 -66.99 24.84 4.93
C THR A 652 -66.58 23.39 4.69
N HIS A 653 -65.28 23.12 4.50
CA HIS A 653 -64.72 21.81 4.16
C HIS A 653 -63.78 21.33 5.28
N ILE A 654 -64.30 21.24 6.50
CA ILE A 654 -63.57 20.73 7.67
C ILE A 654 -64.12 19.36 8.05
N ASN A 655 -63.28 18.33 7.97
CA ASN A 655 -63.62 16.96 8.31
C ASN A 655 -62.85 16.50 9.55
N LEU A 656 -63.55 16.37 10.68
CA LEU A 656 -63.01 15.90 11.96
C LEU A 656 -63.66 14.56 12.33
N THR A 657 -63.02 13.44 11.97
CA THR A 657 -63.64 12.12 12.08
C THR A 657 -62.79 11.15 12.91
N ASN A 658 -63.42 10.43 13.84
CA ASN A 658 -62.78 9.37 14.66
C ASN A 658 -61.55 9.85 15.46
N ASN A 659 -61.59 11.05 16.02
CA ASN A 659 -60.53 11.59 16.87
C ASN A 659 -60.89 11.40 18.35
N PHE A 660 -59.94 10.94 19.16
CA PHE A 660 -60.16 10.63 20.60
C PHE A 660 -59.73 11.75 21.54
#